data_AF-A0A1F5NNX7-F1
#
_entry.id   AF-A0A1F5NNX7-F1
#
_cell.length_a   1.000
_cell.length_b   1.000
_cell.length_c   1.000
_cell.angle_alpha   90.00
_cell.angle_beta   90.00
_cell.angle_gamma   90.00
#
_symmetry.space_group_name_H-M   'P 1'
#
loop_
_entity.id
_entity.type
_entity.pdbx_description
1 polymer ?
#
loop_
_entity_poly.entity_id
_entity_poly.type
_entity_poly.pdbx_seq_one_letter_code
_entity_poly.pdbx_strand_id
1 'polypeptide(L)'
;MTSNKTNFKIFTALIAAIIVSNFTPLQAHGADAGVLIVKIKSASDLMKLQTYGETELLFNNVYRLATSYQLSATVLLQQSWVEFAEHDQIVKTTVNADDPLFVLDTAEQDKQWYLPKIKVHQAWEKTTGSPQITVAIIDTGINALHEDLNDGRVGRGFVTYCQNLSPAKDNCLTRVTGEIVAGVNSDDNGHGTIIAGLVGAIPNNGKGIAGVNWNVKLMPIKALDSKGEGLVSDVSQAIKWAADNGARVINLSIGWQGLPGMQVLQESISYAFNKGVLVVAAAGNDGATSGGNLNVSPISPVCTDGGQNMVIGVAALDINDRKAVFSSFGSNCIDISAPGTANYVSKENSRGIISTYYDPAKPTRNNLYIYASGSSVAAPLVAGVAALTMATFPDWDLKAVRERIIASADNIDALNMTNCDSGSCGRHLGSGRINAYKAVSSSQLFSAGTVVKSPSGATYLIEKGLKRPVSEYVFRGRFGGVVLVQAEQAEIDAVPEGRPLPPVEGTMIKEPGVPTVYIIEQEKRLPLSYLAFSSRGLRFENVATLSAEEIAGYDQGPDAPVLDGALIKDANSPAVYILNNNYRQLISYFVFKGRGLDARPIAILSLEELEKYQINPNLYPPMDGLLIKGGSSPTVYLVENGARKGMNYEAFINRGYKFSEVQVLPQSEVDQYQLGADIIQ
;
A
#
# COMPACT_ATOMS: atom_id res chain seq x y z
N MET A 1 40.34 -64.07 13.21
CA MET A 1 40.34 -65.43 13.78
C MET A 1 39.66 -65.31 15.15
N THR A 2 38.57 -65.98 15.53
CA THR A 2 37.84 -67.12 14.95
C THR A 2 36.31 -67.05 15.20
N SER A 3 35.55 -67.49 14.19
CA SER A 3 34.21 -68.16 14.17
C SER A 3 33.60 -68.61 15.53
N ASN A 4 32.30 -68.48 15.88
CA ASN A 4 30.97 -68.48 15.20
C ASN A 4 30.23 -69.87 15.20
N LYS A 5 28.86 -69.86 15.28
CA LYS A 5 27.79 -70.93 15.21
C LYS A 5 26.89 -71.04 16.48
N THR A 6 25.55 -71.33 16.47
CA THR A 6 24.62 -71.88 15.44
C THR A 6 23.08 -71.66 15.73
N ASN A 7 22.24 -71.43 14.69
CA ASN A 7 20.93 -72.06 14.31
C ASN A 7 19.67 -72.21 15.26
N PHE A 8 18.37 -72.34 14.85
CA PHE A 8 17.56 -72.11 13.59
C PHE A 8 16.02 -72.49 13.71
N LYS A 9 15.10 -71.74 13.05
CA LYS A 9 13.81 -72.14 12.33
C LYS A 9 12.41 -72.46 12.99
N ILE A 10 11.33 -72.20 12.18
CA ILE A 10 9.95 -72.83 12.12
C ILE A 10 8.86 -72.29 13.12
N PHE A 11 7.54 -72.07 12.83
CA PHE A 11 6.68 -72.10 11.60
C PHE A 11 5.42 -71.13 11.57
N THR A 12 4.23 -71.54 11.06
CA THR A 12 3.38 -70.77 10.09
C THR A 12 1.87 -71.20 9.97
N ALA A 13 0.97 -70.28 9.51
CA ALA A 13 -0.35 -70.44 8.77
C ALA A 13 -1.79 -70.50 9.42
N LEU A 14 -2.64 -69.54 8.97
CA LEU A 14 -4.10 -69.54 8.58
C LEU A 14 -5.24 -70.21 9.41
N ILE A 15 -6.36 -69.46 9.58
CA ILE A 15 -7.74 -69.76 9.07
C ILE A 15 -8.65 -68.52 9.26
N ALA A 16 -9.73 -68.38 8.47
CA ALA A 16 -10.67 -67.25 8.49
C ALA A 16 -12.14 -67.70 8.61
N ALA A 17 -13.03 -66.89 9.22
CA ALA A 17 -14.45 -66.74 8.83
C ALA A 17 -15.23 -65.72 9.71
N ILE A 18 -15.97 -64.87 9.02
CA ILE A 18 -16.93 -63.84 9.43
C ILE A 18 -18.11 -64.36 10.28
N ILE A 19 -18.60 -63.57 11.25
CA ILE A 19 -20.01 -63.09 11.36
C ILE A 19 -20.13 -61.99 12.44
N VAL A 20 -21.04 -61.04 12.19
CA VAL A 20 -21.26 -59.77 12.90
C VAL A 20 -21.90 -59.96 14.29
N SER A 21 -21.40 -59.23 15.30
CA SER A 21 -22.26 -58.73 16.39
C SER A 21 -21.71 -57.47 17.07
N ASN A 22 -22.56 -56.44 17.14
CA ASN A 22 -22.58 -55.36 18.13
C ASN A 22 -21.40 -54.35 18.17
N PHE A 23 -21.69 -53.14 17.68
CA PHE A 23 -21.09 -51.91 18.20
C PHE A 23 -21.41 -51.78 19.70
N THR A 24 -20.43 -52.01 20.55
CA THR A 24 -20.40 -51.39 21.89
C THR A 24 -19.60 -50.09 21.80
N PRO A 25 -20.17 -48.92 22.13
CA PRO A 25 -19.36 -47.72 22.25
C PRO A 25 -18.35 -47.92 23.38
N LEU A 26 -17.07 -47.58 23.14
CA LEU A 26 -16.00 -47.74 24.12
C LEU A 26 -16.37 -46.99 25.41
N GLN A 27 -16.45 -47.74 26.50
CA GLN A 27 -16.61 -47.20 27.84
C GLN A 27 -15.43 -46.28 28.15
N ALA A 28 -15.71 -45.09 28.69
CA ALA A 28 -14.70 -44.09 29.00
C ALA A 28 -13.64 -44.67 29.97
N HIS A 29 -12.44 -44.91 29.46
CA HIS A 29 -11.27 -45.26 30.25
C HIS A 29 -10.55 -43.97 30.70
N GLY A 30 -9.88 -44.04 31.85
CA GLY A 30 -9.16 -42.91 32.45
C GLY A 30 -8.00 -42.40 31.58
N ALA A 31 -7.44 -41.25 31.98
CA ALA A 31 -6.62 -40.35 31.19
C ALA A 31 -5.21 -40.83 30.75
N ASP A 32 -4.97 -42.14 30.61
CA ASP A 32 -3.66 -42.73 30.26
C ASP A 32 -3.74 -43.83 29.16
N ALA A 33 -4.77 -43.81 28.31
CA ALA A 33 -4.84 -44.62 27.09
C ALA A 33 -4.34 -43.83 25.87
N GLY A 34 -3.27 -44.30 25.23
CA GLY A 34 -2.64 -43.61 24.09
C GLY A 34 -3.38 -43.88 22.77
N VAL A 35 -3.71 -42.82 22.04
CA VAL A 35 -4.10 -42.92 20.63
C VAL A 35 -2.93 -42.43 19.76
N LEU A 36 -2.51 -43.26 18.81
CA LEU A 36 -1.41 -42.98 17.89
C LEU A 36 -1.93 -42.90 16.45
N ILE A 37 -1.34 -42.02 15.63
CA ILE A 37 -1.49 -42.04 14.19
C ILE A 37 -0.26 -42.76 13.61
N VAL A 38 -0.48 -43.82 12.84
CA VAL A 38 0.59 -44.71 12.38
C VAL A 38 0.41 -45.02 10.89
N LYS A 39 1.43 -44.69 10.09
CA LYS A 39 1.49 -45.10 8.69
C LYS A 39 2.37 -46.34 8.55
N ILE A 40 1.82 -47.36 7.90
CA ILE A 40 2.55 -48.58 7.54
C ILE A 40 2.90 -48.57 6.05
N LYS A 41 4.03 -49.17 5.68
CA LYS A 41 4.56 -49.11 4.31
C LYS A 41 3.73 -49.92 3.31
N SER A 42 3.01 -50.94 3.77
CA SER A 42 2.11 -51.77 2.96
C SER A 42 0.85 -52.16 3.74
N ALA A 43 -0.30 -52.27 3.06
CA ALA A 43 -1.53 -52.78 3.66
C ALA A 43 -1.38 -54.20 4.25
N SER A 44 -0.43 -54.98 3.74
CA SER A 44 -0.09 -56.31 4.29
C SER A 44 0.50 -56.27 5.71
N ASP A 45 0.99 -55.12 6.16
CA ASP A 45 1.55 -54.95 7.50
C ASP A 45 0.47 -54.62 8.56
N LEU A 46 -0.80 -54.45 8.17
CA LEU A 46 -1.88 -54.05 9.09
C LEU A 46 -2.04 -55.01 10.28
N MET A 47 -1.95 -56.31 10.05
CA MET A 47 -2.01 -57.31 11.14
C MET A 47 -0.88 -57.13 12.18
N LYS A 48 0.26 -56.51 11.81
CA LYS A 48 1.35 -56.18 12.74
C LYS A 48 1.05 -54.90 13.53
N LEU A 49 0.28 -53.98 12.97
CA LEU A 49 -0.18 -52.80 13.70
C LEU A 49 -1.27 -53.19 14.72
N GLN A 50 -2.17 -54.09 14.33
CA GLN A 50 -3.27 -54.59 15.17
C GLN A 50 -2.82 -55.38 16.40
N THR A 51 -1.56 -55.86 16.48
CA THR A 51 -1.05 -56.45 17.73
C THR A 51 -0.83 -55.42 18.84
N TYR A 52 -0.81 -54.13 18.50
CA TYR A 52 -0.59 -53.05 19.46
C TYR A 52 -1.88 -52.42 20.00
N GLY A 53 -3.04 -52.72 19.41
CA GLY A 53 -4.31 -52.09 19.74
C GLY A 53 -5.32 -52.14 18.59
N GLU A 54 -6.49 -51.54 18.80
CA GLU A 54 -7.54 -51.45 17.79
C GLU A 54 -7.17 -50.41 16.72
N THR A 55 -7.37 -50.76 15.44
CA THR A 55 -6.96 -49.92 14.30
C THR A 55 -8.15 -49.45 13.46
N GLU A 56 -8.30 -48.15 13.28
CA GLU A 56 -9.19 -47.51 12.31
C GLU A 56 -8.36 -47.06 11.09
N LEU A 57 -8.74 -47.47 9.87
CA LEU A 57 -8.08 -46.97 8.65
C LEU A 57 -8.54 -45.53 8.38
N LEU A 58 -7.59 -44.60 8.28
CA LEU A 58 -7.87 -43.23 7.88
C LEU A 58 -7.79 -43.09 6.36
N PHE A 59 -6.63 -43.34 5.76
CA PHE A 59 -6.38 -43.30 4.31
C PHE A 59 -4.96 -43.79 3.98
N ASN A 60 -4.71 -44.33 2.77
CA ASN A 60 -3.35 -44.62 2.24
C ASN A 60 -2.37 -45.30 3.22
N ASN A 61 -2.82 -46.39 3.87
CA ASN A 61 -2.10 -47.13 4.91
C ASN A 61 -1.74 -46.32 6.18
N VAL A 62 -2.37 -45.17 6.40
CA VAL A 62 -2.40 -44.43 7.67
C VAL A 62 -3.59 -44.91 8.49
N TYR A 63 -3.32 -45.32 9.72
CA TYR A 63 -4.32 -45.82 10.66
C TYR A 63 -4.25 -45.03 11.96
N ARG A 64 -5.40 -44.79 12.58
CA ARG A 64 -5.48 -44.47 13.99
C ARG A 64 -5.41 -45.77 14.78
N LEU A 65 -4.50 -45.84 15.75
CA LEU A 65 -4.28 -46.97 16.65
C LEU A 65 -4.67 -46.55 18.07
N ALA A 66 -5.74 -47.13 18.61
CA ALA A 66 -6.11 -46.98 20.01
C ALA A 66 -5.47 -48.12 20.82
N THR A 67 -4.58 -47.80 21.76
CA THR A 67 -3.84 -48.79 22.56
C THR A 67 -4.05 -48.60 24.06
N SER A 68 -4.12 -49.73 24.77
CA SER A 68 -4.30 -49.81 26.22
C SER A 68 -2.97 -49.84 27.01
N TYR A 69 -1.84 -49.74 26.33
CA TYR A 69 -0.49 -49.73 26.92
C TYR A 69 0.22 -48.40 26.67
N GLN A 70 1.22 -48.07 27.49
CA GLN A 70 2.14 -46.93 27.28
C GLN A 70 3.10 -47.18 26.10
N LEU A 71 2.55 -47.37 24.91
CA LEU A 71 3.28 -47.46 23.66
C LEU A 71 3.58 -46.05 23.16
N SER A 72 4.85 -45.68 23.06
CA SER A 72 5.25 -44.41 22.44
C SER A 72 5.40 -44.57 20.94
N ALA A 73 5.12 -43.49 20.21
CA ALA A 73 5.39 -43.35 18.78
C ALA A 73 6.80 -43.84 18.38
N THR A 74 7.81 -43.56 19.21
CA THR A 74 9.21 -43.96 19.00
C THR A 74 9.41 -45.48 18.90
N VAL A 75 8.64 -46.29 19.63
CA VAL A 75 8.74 -47.77 19.60
C VAL A 75 8.19 -48.33 18.29
N LEU A 76 7.14 -47.71 17.73
CA LEU A 76 6.61 -48.06 16.42
C LEU A 76 7.51 -47.55 15.29
N LEU A 77 8.08 -46.34 15.40
CA LEU A 77 9.05 -45.80 14.44
C LEU A 77 10.31 -46.67 14.27
N GLN A 78 10.70 -47.47 15.27
CA GLN A 78 11.80 -48.43 15.16
C GLN A 78 11.44 -49.68 14.34
N GLN A 79 10.16 -49.90 14.04
CA GLN A 79 9.72 -51.05 13.24
C GLN A 79 9.96 -50.81 11.76
N SER A 80 10.66 -51.72 11.09
CA SER A 80 11.04 -51.57 9.67
C SER A 80 9.85 -51.45 8.69
N TRP A 81 8.66 -51.89 9.10
CA TRP A 81 7.40 -51.82 8.34
C TRP A 81 6.56 -50.57 8.63
N VAL A 82 6.88 -49.81 9.67
CA VAL A 82 6.29 -48.50 9.95
C VAL A 82 7.03 -47.44 9.13
N GLU A 83 6.28 -46.51 8.55
CA GLU A 83 6.79 -45.33 7.83
C GLU A 83 6.85 -44.12 8.76
N PHE A 84 5.79 -43.88 9.53
CA PHE A 84 5.81 -43.00 10.70
C PHE A 84 4.83 -43.46 11.78
N ALA A 85 5.06 -43.03 13.01
CA ALA A 85 4.10 -43.07 14.10
C ALA A 85 4.21 -41.78 14.91
N GLU A 86 3.09 -41.25 15.39
CA GLU A 86 2.98 -40.04 16.21
C GLU A 86 1.76 -40.13 17.14
N HIS A 87 1.64 -39.23 18.14
CA HIS A 87 0.48 -39.19 19.04
C HIS A 87 -0.65 -38.34 18.45
N ASP A 88 -1.89 -38.80 18.55
CA ASP A 88 -3.08 -38.03 18.16
C ASP A 88 -3.31 -36.89 19.19
N GLN A 89 -3.40 -35.63 18.74
CA GLN A 89 -3.39 -34.44 19.61
C GLN A 89 -4.63 -33.56 19.40
N ILE A 90 -5.16 -33.01 20.49
CA ILE A 90 -6.29 -32.08 20.46
C ILE A 90 -5.79 -30.63 20.34
N VAL A 91 -6.39 -29.84 19.45
CA VAL A 91 -6.12 -28.40 19.30
C VAL A 91 -7.26 -27.58 19.90
N LYS A 92 -6.91 -26.45 20.54
CA LYS A 92 -7.85 -25.36 20.91
C LYS A 92 -7.26 -24.01 20.50
N THR A 93 -8.12 -23.06 20.19
CA THR A 93 -7.75 -21.66 19.97
C THR A 93 -8.20 -20.79 21.15
N THR A 94 -7.25 -20.14 21.81
CA THR A 94 -7.37 -18.77 22.34
C THR A 94 -5.96 -18.23 22.48
N VAL A 95 -5.61 -17.25 21.65
CA VAL A 95 -4.32 -16.56 21.74
C VAL A 95 -4.43 -15.49 22.83
N ASN A 96 -4.07 -15.86 24.06
CA ASN A 96 -3.89 -14.91 25.16
C ASN A 96 -2.40 -14.63 25.31
N ALA A 97 -2.03 -13.35 25.37
CA ALA A 97 -0.70 -12.94 25.81
C ALA A 97 -0.59 -13.08 27.35
N ASP A 98 0.54 -13.59 27.86
CA ASP A 98 0.80 -13.76 29.31
C ASP A 98 1.59 -12.59 29.95
N ASP A 99 1.83 -11.56 29.14
CA ASP A 99 2.67 -10.41 29.45
C ASP A 99 2.04 -9.51 30.56
N PRO A 100 2.80 -9.02 31.57
CA PRO A 100 2.22 -8.42 32.79
C PRO A 100 1.36 -7.16 32.60
N LEU A 101 1.55 -6.44 31.48
CA LEU A 101 0.80 -5.23 31.13
C LEU A 101 -0.30 -5.49 30.08
N PHE A 102 -0.44 -6.74 29.63
CA PHE A 102 -1.49 -7.17 28.70
C PHE A 102 -2.86 -7.24 29.39
N VAL A 103 -3.93 -6.96 28.65
CA VAL A 103 -5.30 -6.95 29.19
C VAL A 103 -6.33 -7.15 28.08
N LEU A 104 -7.45 -7.82 28.40
CA LEU A 104 -8.61 -7.93 27.49
C LEU A 104 -9.61 -6.78 27.67
N ASP A 105 -9.58 -6.08 28.81
CA ASP A 105 -10.46 -4.96 29.12
C ASP A 105 -10.01 -3.67 28.41
N THR A 106 -10.91 -3.10 27.62
CA THR A 106 -10.70 -1.82 26.94
C THR A 106 -10.83 -0.59 27.85
N ALA A 107 -11.16 -0.74 29.13
CA ALA A 107 -11.28 0.36 30.10
C ALA A 107 -10.00 0.57 30.94
N GLU A 108 -9.09 -0.40 31.02
CA GLU A 108 -7.85 -0.30 31.81
C GLU A 108 -6.79 0.59 31.11
N GLN A 109 -6.93 1.91 31.29
CA GLN A 109 -6.05 2.95 30.71
C GLN A 109 -4.56 2.78 31.04
N ASP A 110 -4.25 2.13 32.16
CA ASP A 110 -2.89 1.90 32.67
C ASP A 110 -2.32 0.51 32.23
N LYS A 111 -2.82 -0.02 31.10
CA LYS A 111 -2.40 -1.28 30.44
C LYS A 111 -2.58 -1.20 28.91
N GLN A 112 -2.40 -2.32 28.19
CA GLN A 112 -2.54 -2.40 26.73
C GLN A 112 -3.99 -2.39 26.19
N TRP A 113 -4.87 -1.55 26.73
CA TRP A 113 -6.29 -1.41 26.34
C TRP A 113 -6.52 -1.21 24.82
N TYR A 114 -5.51 -0.70 24.11
CA TYR A 114 -5.58 -0.40 22.69
C TYR A 114 -5.65 -1.65 21.82
N LEU A 115 -4.96 -2.74 22.17
CA LEU A 115 -4.99 -4.00 21.41
C LEU A 115 -6.39 -4.65 21.32
N PRO A 116 -7.17 -4.82 22.42
CA PRO A 116 -8.56 -5.29 22.33
C PRO A 116 -9.51 -4.26 21.70
N LYS A 117 -9.17 -2.96 21.78
CA LYS A 117 -9.94 -1.88 21.13
C LYS A 117 -9.88 -2.02 19.60
N ILE A 118 -8.69 -2.25 19.03
CA ILE A 118 -8.47 -2.44 17.59
C ILE A 118 -8.62 -3.90 17.12
N LYS A 119 -9.17 -4.78 17.98
CA LYS A 119 -9.49 -6.20 17.67
C LYS A 119 -8.27 -7.05 17.25
N VAL A 120 -7.10 -6.74 17.79
CA VAL A 120 -5.88 -7.52 17.51
C VAL A 120 -5.96 -8.93 18.10
N HIS A 121 -6.65 -9.14 19.22
CA HIS A 121 -6.75 -10.46 19.85
C HIS A 121 -7.55 -11.44 18.97
N GLN A 122 -8.69 -10.98 18.42
CA GLN A 122 -9.44 -11.77 17.44
C GLN A 122 -8.65 -11.94 16.13
N ALA A 123 -7.82 -10.95 15.73
CA ALA A 123 -6.94 -11.09 14.57
C ALA A 123 -5.91 -12.21 14.76
N TRP A 124 -5.37 -12.39 15.97
CA TRP A 124 -4.43 -13.47 16.31
C TRP A 124 -5.02 -14.87 16.22
N GLU A 125 -6.35 -15.02 16.30
CA GLU A 125 -7.05 -16.29 15.99
C GLU A 125 -7.04 -16.63 14.49
N LYS A 126 -6.64 -15.68 13.63
CA LYS A 126 -6.52 -15.85 12.16
C LYS A 126 -5.06 -15.82 11.71
N THR A 127 -4.26 -14.90 12.21
CA THR A 127 -2.83 -14.77 11.92
C THR A 127 -2.09 -14.06 13.04
N THR A 128 -0.86 -14.49 13.33
CA THR A 128 0.03 -13.83 14.31
C THR A 128 1.15 -13.04 13.62
N GLY A 129 1.06 -12.84 12.30
CA GLY A 129 2.07 -12.20 11.46
C GLY A 129 2.95 -13.21 10.72
N SER A 130 3.98 -12.73 10.03
CA SER A 130 4.97 -13.55 9.34
C SER A 130 6.36 -12.91 9.36
N PRO A 131 7.44 -13.68 9.64
CA PRO A 131 8.83 -13.18 9.60
C PRO A 131 9.34 -12.91 8.17
N GLN A 132 8.49 -13.10 7.14
CA GLN A 132 8.75 -12.67 5.77
C GLN A 132 8.31 -11.22 5.52
N ILE A 133 7.45 -10.66 6.38
CA ILE A 133 7.05 -9.26 6.30
C ILE A 133 8.03 -8.42 7.13
N THR A 134 8.66 -7.46 6.48
CA THR A 134 9.59 -6.51 7.13
C THR A 134 8.95 -5.14 7.19
N VAL A 135 8.85 -4.58 8.40
CA VAL A 135 8.40 -3.21 8.67
C VAL A 135 9.62 -2.36 8.97
N ALA A 136 9.86 -1.34 8.15
CA ALA A 136 10.92 -0.36 8.37
C ALA A 136 10.42 0.78 9.26
N ILE A 137 11.19 1.06 10.31
CA ILE A 137 10.92 2.15 11.26
C ILE A 137 11.92 3.26 10.95
N ILE A 138 11.47 4.30 10.24
CA ILE A 138 12.30 5.46 9.89
C ILE A 138 12.14 6.53 10.96
N ASP A 139 13.08 6.54 11.91
CA ASP A 139 12.94 7.22 13.20
C ASP A 139 14.34 7.48 13.84
N THR A 140 14.45 7.50 15.18
CA THR A 140 15.70 7.71 15.93
C THR A 140 16.60 6.47 16.04
N GLY A 141 16.12 5.29 15.64
CA GLY A 141 16.79 3.99 15.80
C GLY A 141 15.92 3.00 16.58
N ILE A 142 16.45 1.82 16.91
CA ILE A 142 15.78 0.84 17.79
C ILE A 142 16.79 0.25 18.77
N ASN A 143 16.41 0.14 20.05
CA ASN A 143 17.13 -0.66 21.03
C ASN A 143 16.80 -2.15 20.90
N ALA A 144 17.53 -2.85 20.01
CA ALA A 144 17.39 -4.29 19.80
C ALA A 144 17.77 -5.16 21.03
N LEU A 145 18.33 -4.56 22.09
CA LEU A 145 18.70 -5.27 23.32
C LEU A 145 17.56 -5.34 24.34
N HIS A 146 16.48 -4.57 24.13
CA HIS A 146 15.29 -4.55 24.99
C HIS A 146 14.66 -5.95 25.08
N GLU A 147 14.20 -6.37 26.27
CA GLU A 147 13.70 -7.73 26.51
C GLU A 147 12.54 -8.16 25.60
N ASP A 148 11.67 -7.22 25.22
CA ASP A 148 10.59 -7.45 24.25
C ASP A 148 10.99 -7.23 22.78
N LEU A 149 12.27 -7.07 22.44
CA LEU A 149 12.72 -6.87 21.04
C LEU A 149 13.94 -7.75 20.65
N ASN A 150 14.49 -8.51 21.58
CA ASN A 150 15.81 -9.15 21.44
C ASN A 150 15.82 -10.62 20.95
N ASP A 151 14.70 -11.13 20.42
CA ASP A 151 14.60 -12.48 19.80
C ASP A 151 15.19 -12.57 18.39
N GLY A 152 15.79 -11.49 17.89
CA GLY A 152 16.31 -11.39 16.52
C GLY A 152 15.32 -10.79 15.52
N ARG A 153 14.12 -10.35 15.93
CA ARG A 153 13.19 -9.61 15.06
C ARG A 153 13.75 -8.30 14.53
N VAL A 154 14.59 -7.61 15.32
CA VAL A 154 15.28 -6.39 14.89
C VAL A 154 16.50 -6.77 14.04
N GLY A 155 16.29 -6.75 12.72
CA GLY A 155 17.27 -7.15 11.73
C GLY A 155 18.30 -6.07 11.39
N ARG A 156 18.99 -6.25 10.25
CA ARG A 156 19.88 -5.23 9.69
C ARG A 156 19.09 -3.96 9.35
N GLY A 157 19.77 -2.83 9.40
CA GLY A 157 19.17 -1.53 9.17
C GLY A 157 20.14 -0.53 8.52
N PHE A 158 19.79 0.75 8.59
CA PHE A 158 20.56 1.82 7.97
C PHE A 158 20.54 3.07 8.83
N VAL A 159 21.62 3.82 8.83
CA VAL A 159 21.71 5.14 9.44
C VAL A 159 21.96 6.17 8.35
N THR A 160 21.20 7.26 8.36
CA THR A 160 21.36 8.43 7.48
C THR A 160 20.77 9.64 8.17
N TYR A 161 21.59 10.41 8.90
CA TYR A 161 21.12 11.63 9.55
C TYR A 161 22.18 12.72 9.55
N CYS A 162 21.75 13.96 9.71
CA CYS A 162 22.64 15.08 9.92
C CYS A 162 23.03 15.19 11.40
N GLN A 163 24.32 15.09 11.69
CA GLN A 163 24.86 15.22 13.05
C GLN A 163 25.01 16.69 13.48
N ASN A 164 25.25 17.60 12.53
CA ASN A 164 25.45 19.03 12.78
C ASN A 164 24.74 19.86 11.71
N LEU A 165 23.69 20.57 12.09
CA LEU A 165 23.00 21.54 11.23
C LEU A 165 23.65 22.92 11.32
N SER A 166 23.74 23.63 10.19
CA SER A 166 24.20 25.02 10.14
C SER A 166 23.08 25.97 10.59
N PRO A 167 23.24 26.73 11.69
CA PRO A 167 22.20 27.64 12.18
C PRO A 167 21.88 28.82 11.27
N ALA A 168 22.66 29.02 10.20
CA ALA A 168 22.56 30.17 9.30
C ALA A 168 22.17 29.80 7.85
N LYS A 169 22.00 28.49 7.55
CA LYS A 169 21.78 28.00 6.17
C LYS A 169 20.89 26.75 6.08
N ASP A 170 20.42 26.21 7.20
CA ASP A 170 19.64 24.96 7.30
C ASP A 170 20.25 23.76 6.54
N ASN A 171 21.56 23.80 6.31
CA ASN A 171 22.30 22.79 5.57
C ASN A 171 23.13 21.91 6.50
N CYS A 172 23.39 20.68 6.05
CA CYS A 172 24.14 19.72 6.86
C CYS A 172 25.65 20.00 6.80
N LEU A 173 26.28 20.16 7.96
CA LEU A 173 27.74 20.30 8.10
C LEU A 173 28.43 18.94 8.24
N THR A 174 27.74 17.93 8.76
CA THR A 174 28.28 16.57 8.96
C THR A 174 27.15 15.56 8.87
N ARG A 175 27.19 14.67 7.87
CA ARG A 175 26.21 13.58 7.71
C ARG A 175 26.83 12.25 8.12
N VAL A 176 26.08 11.44 8.86
CA VAL A 176 26.43 10.07 9.23
C VAL A 176 25.65 9.12 8.33
N THR A 177 26.34 8.24 7.61
CA THR A 177 25.74 7.17 6.80
C THR A 177 26.43 5.83 7.01
N GLY A 178 25.66 4.73 7.04
CA GLY A 178 26.20 3.38 7.23
C GLY A 178 25.12 2.32 7.48
N GLU A 179 25.51 1.05 7.48
CA GLU A 179 24.60 -0.05 7.85
C GLU A 179 24.53 -0.23 9.38
N ILE A 180 23.34 -0.57 9.87
CA ILE A 180 23.12 -1.00 11.25
C ILE A 180 23.16 -2.53 11.27
N VAL A 181 24.05 -3.11 12.08
CA VAL A 181 24.14 -4.56 12.28
C VAL A 181 22.93 -5.05 13.08
N ALA A 182 22.41 -6.24 12.75
CA ALA A 182 21.27 -6.82 13.48
C ALA A 182 21.58 -7.02 14.97
N GLY A 183 20.57 -6.86 15.83
CA GLY A 183 20.69 -7.11 17.28
C GLY A 183 21.49 -6.06 18.09
N VAL A 184 21.87 -4.91 17.51
CA VAL A 184 22.54 -3.82 18.25
C VAL A 184 21.55 -2.74 18.69
N ASN A 185 21.84 -2.03 19.78
CA ASN A 185 21.15 -0.77 20.05
C ASN A 185 21.61 0.28 19.03
N SER A 186 20.67 0.89 18.34
CA SER A 186 20.87 1.99 17.40
C SER A 186 20.12 3.27 17.77
N ASP A 187 19.35 3.25 18.86
CA ASP A 187 18.59 4.38 19.36
C ASP A 187 19.42 5.18 20.39
N ASP A 188 19.43 6.49 20.26
CA ASP A 188 20.08 7.46 21.14
C ASP A 188 19.10 8.52 21.69
N ASN A 189 17.79 8.31 21.47
CA ASN A 189 16.71 9.20 21.87
C ASN A 189 15.59 8.46 22.64
N GLY A 190 15.15 7.32 22.10
CA GLY A 190 14.10 6.47 22.66
C GLY A 190 12.80 6.43 21.87
N HIS A 191 12.53 7.40 20.97
CA HIS A 191 11.27 7.45 20.22
C HIS A 191 11.11 6.25 19.26
N GLY A 192 12.11 5.93 18.46
CA GLY A 192 12.04 4.78 17.54
C GLY A 192 11.87 3.43 18.26
N THR A 193 12.41 3.30 19.48
CA THR A 193 12.15 2.13 20.36
C THR A 193 10.67 2.07 20.81
N ILE A 194 10.00 3.20 21.07
CA ILE A 194 8.54 3.24 21.34
C ILE A 194 7.77 2.74 20.12
N ILE A 195 8.14 3.19 18.92
CA ILE A 195 7.46 2.81 17.67
C ILE A 195 7.64 1.30 17.38
N ALA A 196 8.84 0.76 17.60
CA ALA A 196 9.17 -0.64 17.41
C ALA A 196 8.29 -1.60 18.26
N GLY A 197 8.11 -1.29 19.55
CA GLY A 197 7.29 -2.10 20.46
C GLY A 197 5.83 -2.19 20.04
N LEU A 198 5.25 -1.12 19.52
CA LEU A 198 3.86 -1.09 19.07
C LEU A 198 3.64 -1.98 17.83
N VAL A 199 4.59 -1.99 16.88
CA VAL A 199 4.50 -2.86 15.69
C VAL A 199 4.68 -4.33 16.07
N GLY A 200 5.63 -4.63 16.97
CA GLY A 200 6.04 -5.99 17.26
C GLY A 200 7.02 -6.12 18.44
N ALA A 201 6.66 -5.68 19.64
CA ALA A 201 7.17 -6.26 20.87
C ALA A 201 6.86 -7.77 20.95
N ILE A 202 7.73 -8.56 21.58
CA ILE A 202 7.59 -10.02 21.73
C ILE A 202 6.43 -10.31 22.68
N PRO A 203 5.32 -10.91 22.21
CA PRO A 203 4.26 -11.38 23.08
C PRO A 203 4.60 -12.75 23.67
N ASN A 204 3.93 -13.11 24.77
CA ASN A 204 4.06 -14.43 25.38
C ASN A 204 5.48 -14.76 25.87
N ASN A 205 6.20 -13.75 26.37
CA ASN A 205 7.52 -13.93 26.98
C ASN A 205 7.50 -13.79 28.51
N GLY A 206 6.32 -13.57 29.11
CA GLY A 206 6.11 -13.34 30.54
C GLY A 206 6.63 -11.98 31.05
N LYS A 207 6.85 -10.99 30.17
CA LYS A 207 7.47 -9.68 30.48
C LYS A 207 6.74 -8.58 29.73
N GLY A 208 6.97 -7.33 30.16
CA GLY A 208 6.59 -6.15 29.40
C GLY A 208 5.22 -6.17 28.72
N ILE A 209 5.24 -6.11 27.39
CA ILE A 209 4.10 -5.86 26.50
C ILE A 209 4.10 -6.73 25.24
N ALA A 210 2.92 -6.93 24.65
CA ALA A 210 2.76 -7.51 23.32
C ALA A 210 2.72 -6.43 22.21
N GLY A 211 3.40 -6.64 21.07
CA GLY A 211 3.20 -5.82 19.87
C GLY A 211 2.04 -6.31 19.00
N VAL A 212 1.62 -5.54 17.99
CA VAL A 212 0.54 -5.98 17.07
C VAL A 212 0.87 -7.30 16.36
N ASN A 213 2.13 -7.54 16.02
CA ASN A 213 2.61 -8.78 15.40
C ASN A 213 3.44 -9.62 16.38
N TRP A 214 3.16 -10.92 16.44
CA TRP A 214 4.01 -11.88 17.14
C TRP A 214 5.26 -12.17 16.33
N ASN A 215 5.06 -12.33 15.02
CA ASN A 215 6.09 -12.68 14.05
C ASN A 215 6.17 -11.57 13.00
N VAL A 216 7.21 -10.72 13.07
CA VAL A 216 7.50 -9.68 12.08
C VAL A 216 8.99 -9.40 12.10
N LYS A 217 9.56 -8.91 11.00
CA LYS A 217 10.90 -8.32 11.02
C LYS A 217 10.81 -6.80 11.16
N LEU A 218 11.57 -6.25 12.10
CA LEU A 218 11.74 -4.82 12.28
C LEU A 218 13.08 -4.41 11.64
N MET A 219 13.03 -3.43 10.74
CA MET A 219 14.20 -2.87 10.08
C MET A 219 14.46 -1.47 10.69
N PRO A 220 15.48 -1.29 11.54
CA PRO A 220 15.79 0.02 12.12
C PRO A 220 16.38 0.94 11.05
N ILE A 221 15.77 2.10 10.83
CA ILE A 221 16.31 3.12 9.93
C ILE A 221 16.46 4.43 10.71
N LYS A 222 17.67 4.74 11.15
CA LYS A 222 17.95 5.97 11.90
C LYS A 222 18.09 7.15 10.94
N ALA A 223 17.00 7.92 10.79
CA ALA A 223 16.93 9.14 9.99
C ALA A 223 16.92 10.43 10.84
N LEU A 224 16.74 10.28 12.15
CA LEU A 224 16.72 11.37 13.13
C LEU A 224 17.92 11.26 14.08
N ASP A 225 18.39 12.39 14.60
CA ASP A 225 19.45 12.49 15.60
C ASP A 225 18.97 12.18 17.03
N SER A 226 19.82 12.40 18.04
CA SER A 226 19.52 12.15 19.45
C SER A 226 18.46 13.09 20.06
N LYS A 227 18.07 14.16 19.37
CA LYS A 227 16.96 15.03 19.76
C LYS A 227 15.65 14.68 19.05
N GLY A 228 15.68 13.77 18.08
CA GLY A 228 14.57 13.51 17.16
C GLY A 228 14.50 14.50 15.99
N GLU A 229 15.58 15.24 15.71
CA GLU A 229 15.67 16.19 14.60
C GLU A 229 16.29 15.50 13.37
N GLY A 230 15.81 15.81 12.16
CA GLY A 230 16.33 15.19 10.93
C GLY A 230 15.94 15.96 9.68
N LEU A 231 16.75 15.83 8.62
CA LEU A 231 16.51 16.52 7.35
C LEU A 231 15.57 15.72 6.45
N VAL A 232 14.74 16.42 5.68
CA VAL A 232 13.87 15.80 4.66
C VAL A 232 14.67 14.96 3.65
N SER A 233 15.91 15.36 3.33
CA SER A 233 16.79 14.60 2.44
C SER A 233 17.38 13.33 3.07
N ASP A 234 17.53 13.29 4.40
CA ASP A 234 17.91 12.10 5.16
C ASP A 234 16.73 11.11 5.22
N VAL A 235 15.53 11.59 5.56
CA VAL A 235 14.28 10.82 5.51
C VAL A 235 14.02 10.26 4.10
N SER A 236 14.23 11.04 3.04
CA SER A 236 14.04 10.59 1.66
C SER A 236 15.04 9.50 1.26
N GLN A 237 16.30 9.62 1.71
CA GLN A 237 17.33 8.59 1.52
C GLN A 237 16.99 7.30 2.29
N ALA A 238 16.48 7.43 3.51
CA ALA A 238 15.98 6.32 4.33
C ALA A 238 14.80 5.58 3.68
N ILE A 239 13.79 6.30 3.15
CA ILE A 239 12.65 5.70 2.45
C ILE A 239 13.12 4.88 1.25
N LYS A 240 14.01 5.44 0.42
CA LYS A 240 14.59 4.74 -0.72
C LYS A 240 15.36 3.48 -0.29
N TRP A 241 16.23 3.60 0.72
CA TRP A 241 17.05 2.47 1.19
C TRP A 241 16.18 1.33 1.74
N ALA A 242 15.13 1.64 2.51
CA ALA A 242 14.20 0.66 3.05
C ALA A 242 13.47 -0.10 1.93
N ALA A 243 12.97 0.62 0.91
CA ALA A 243 12.32 0.03 -0.25
C ALA A 243 13.29 -0.81 -1.12
N ASP A 244 14.57 -0.47 -1.16
CA ASP A 244 15.61 -1.26 -1.82
C ASP A 244 16.02 -2.52 -1.04
N ASN A 245 15.86 -2.53 0.28
CA ASN A 245 16.37 -3.59 1.17
C ASN A 245 15.30 -4.55 1.70
N GLY A 246 14.10 -4.52 1.13
CA GLY A 246 13.05 -5.52 1.38
C GLY A 246 12.00 -5.12 2.42
N ALA A 247 11.90 -3.84 2.78
CA ALA A 247 10.75 -3.36 3.54
C ALA A 247 9.45 -3.59 2.72
N ARG A 248 8.42 -4.16 3.36
CA ARG A 248 7.06 -4.28 2.81
C ARG A 248 6.15 -3.15 3.29
N VAL A 249 6.43 -2.65 4.49
CA VAL A 249 5.78 -1.48 5.09
C VAL A 249 6.88 -0.53 5.61
N ILE A 250 6.68 0.77 5.45
CA ILE A 250 7.49 1.85 6.01
C ILE A 250 6.59 2.66 6.95
N ASN A 251 7.01 2.79 8.20
CA ASN A 251 6.34 3.64 9.18
C ASN A 251 7.10 4.98 9.31
N LEU A 252 6.37 6.09 9.10
CA LEU A 252 6.82 7.46 9.26
C LEU A 252 6.08 8.11 10.45
N SER A 253 6.56 7.87 11.67
CA SER A 253 6.04 8.49 12.90
C SER A 253 6.53 9.93 13.10
N ILE A 254 6.72 10.64 11.99
CA ILE A 254 7.35 11.96 11.87
C ILE A 254 6.44 12.91 11.10
N GLY A 255 6.58 14.22 11.31
CA GLY A 255 5.85 15.24 10.56
C GLY A 255 6.54 16.60 10.62
N TRP A 256 6.44 17.37 9.54
CA TRP A 256 7.08 18.68 9.42
C TRP A 256 6.04 19.77 9.12
N GLN A 257 5.97 20.80 9.98
CA GLN A 257 5.17 22.00 9.76
C GLN A 257 5.89 22.94 8.79
N GLY A 258 5.81 22.63 7.51
CA GLY A 258 6.29 23.45 6.41
C GLY A 258 5.51 23.19 5.14
N LEU A 259 5.70 24.03 4.12
CA LEU A 259 4.89 24.01 2.91
C LEU A 259 4.82 22.61 2.27
N PRO A 260 3.64 22.18 1.80
CA PRO A 260 3.51 20.95 1.01
C PRO A 260 4.33 21.06 -0.29
N GLY A 261 4.72 19.92 -0.86
CA GLY A 261 5.46 19.89 -2.13
C GLY A 261 6.99 19.81 -2.01
N MET A 262 7.50 19.21 -0.92
CA MET A 262 8.92 18.80 -0.84
C MET A 262 9.22 17.71 -1.88
N GLN A 263 9.63 18.13 -3.09
CA GLN A 263 9.77 17.25 -4.26
C GLN A 263 10.58 15.98 -3.98
N VAL A 264 11.71 16.07 -3.28
CA VAL A 264 12.56 14.92 -2.93
C VAL A 264 11.84 13.88 -2.03
N LEU A 265 10.93 14.33 -1.17
CA LEU A 265 10.12 13.47 -0.33
C LEU A 265 8.99 12.82 -1.13
N GLN A 266 8.37 13.57 -2.04
CA GLN A 266 7.38 13.02 -2.97
C GLN A 266 7.99 11.99 -3.93
N GLU A 267 9.18 12.25 -4.46
CA GLU A 267 9.92 11.32 -5.32
C GLU A 267 10.31 10.03 -4.57
N SER A 268 10.79 10.13 -3.33
CA SER A 268 11.15 8.95 -2.53
C SER A 268 9.92 8.13 -2.08
N ILE A 269 8.82 8.78 -1.71
CA ILE A 269 7.54 8.11 -1.42
C ILE A 269 6.99 7.45 -2.69
N SER A 270 7.02 8.13 -3.84
CA SER A 270 6.62 7.56 -5.12
C SER A 270 7.51 6.38 -5.53
N TYR A 271 8.81 6.44 -5.26
CA TYR A 271 9.72 5.32 -5.46
C TYR A 271 9.34 4.08 -4.62
N ALA A 272 9.04 4.28 -3.33
CA ALA A 272 8.60 3.21 -2.44
C ALA A 272 7.24 2.62 -2.89
N PHE A 273 6.28 3.48 -3.22
CA PHE A 273 4.96 3.09 -3.76
C PHE A 273 5.08 2.27 -5.06
N ASN A 274 5.90 2.73 -6.01
CA ASN A 274 6.15 2.04 -7.27
C ASN A 274 6.89 0.70 -7.09
N LYS A 275 7.58 0.51 -5.96
CA LYS A 275 8.14 -0.79 -5.54
C LYS A 275 7.15 -1.68 -4.77
N GLY A 276 5.90 -1.26 -4.59
CA GLY A 276 4.89 -2.02 -3.85
C GLY A 276 5.05 -1.97 -2.33
N VAL A 277 5.76 -0.96 -1.81
CA VAL A 277 5.99 -0.75 -0.37
C VAL A 277 4.93 0.19 0.19
N LEU A 278 4.28 -0.22 1.29
CA LEU A 278 3.25 0.58 1.93
C LEU A 278 3.84 1.64 2.85
N VAL A 279 3.60 2.92 2.59
CA VAL A 279 3.99 4.01 3.48
C VAL A 279 2.84 4.36 4.41
N VAL A 280 3.08 4.38 5.71
CA VAL A 280 2.12 4.76 6.75
C VAL A 280 2.69 5.96 7.50
N ALA A 281 1.92 7.04 7.66
CA ALA A 281 2.39 8.31 8.24
C ALA A 281 1.45 8.88 9.30
N ALA A 282 2.04 9.51 10.31
CA ALA A 282 1.32 10.21 11.37
C ALA A 282 0.69 11.54 10.90
N ALA A 283 -0.54 11.83 11.32
CA ALA A 283 -1.26 13.07 11.01
C ALA A 283 -0.57 14.36 11.48
N GLY A 284 0.30 14.28 12.49
CA GLY A 284 0.86 15.43 13.20
C GLY A 284 0.09 15.77 14.49
N ASN A 285 0.75 16.53 15.36
CA ASN A 285 0.25 16.87 16.70
C ASN A 285 0.33 18.40 16.88
N ASP A 286 -0.76 19.12 16.65
CA ASP A 286 -0.84 20.56 16.96
C ASP A 286 -1.55 20.77 18.29
N GLY A 287 -0.83 21.33 19.26
CA GLY A 287 -1.29 21.50 20.64
C GLY A 287 -2.04 22.80 20.93
N ALA A 288 -2.22 23.69 19.94
CA ALA A 288 -2.71 25.06 20.21
C ALA A 288 -4.20 25.13 20.60
N THR A 289 -5.09 24.42 19.89
CA THR A 289 -6.56 24.51 20.10
C THR A 289 -7.34 23.22 19.84
N SER A 290 -6.99 22.48 18.78
CA SER A 290 -7.89 21.45 18.21
C SER A 290 -7.21 20.45 17.27
N GLY A 291 -5.88 20.50 17.12
CA GLY A 291 -5.15 19.80 16.04
C GLY A 291 -5.25 20.56 14.71
N GLY A 292 -4.31 20.35 13.79
CA GLY A 292 -4.28 21.07 12.52
C GLY A 292 -5.28 20.54 11.50
N ASN A 293 -6.01 21.43 10.82
CA ASN A 293 -6.83 21.08 9.68
C ASN A 293 -5.97 20.96 8.41
N LEU A 294 -5.65 19.74 8.02
CA LEU A 294 -4.77 19.41 6.88
C LEU A 294 -5.38 19.75 5.51
N ASN A 295 -6.69 19.99 5.43
CA ASN A 295 -7.32 20.50 4.21
C ASN A 295 -6.99 21.99 3.97
N VAL A 296 -6.58 22.72 5.01
CA VAL A 296 -6.19 24.15 4.95
C VAL A 296 -4.67 24.29 5.02
N SER A 297 -4.04 23.57 5.96
CA SER A 297 -2.60 23.60 6.23
C SER A 297 -2.03 22.18 6.13
N PRO A 298 -1.90 21.61 4.92
CA PRO A 298 -1.36 20.26 4.72
C PRO A 298 0.10 20.18 5.16
N ILE A 299 0.48 19.05 5.77
CA ILE A 299 1.84 18.78 6.24
C ILE A 299 2.43 17.53 5.57
N SER A 300 3.75 17.43 5.51
CA SER A 300 4.46 16.26 4.98
C SER A 300 5.06 15.42 6.13
N PRO A 301 5.18 14.08 6.00
CA PRO A 301 4.90 13.25 4.82
C PRO A 301 3.42 12.86 4.62
N VAL A 302 2.52 13.15 5.57
CA VAL A 302 1.16 12.59 5.56
C VAL A 302 0.31 13.02 4.36
N CYS A 303 0.42 14.28 3.91
CA CYS A 303 -0.23 14.78 2.69
C CYS A 303 0.61 14.57 1.42
N THR A 304 1.69 13.77 1.46
CA THR A 304 2.57 13.52 0.30
C THR A 304 2.07 12.33 -0.53
N ASP A 305 0.79 12.34 -0.88
CA ASP A 305 0.11 11.24 -1.59
C ASP A 305 0.26 11.31 -3.12
N GLY A 306 0.63 12.48 -3.66
CA GLY A 306 0.74 12.78 -5.09
C GLY A 306 -0.55 12.61 -5.91
N GLY A 307 -1.72 12.69 -5.29
CA GLY A 307 -3.01 12.33 -5.89
C GLY A 307 -3.13 10.84 -6.24
N GLN A 308 -2.20 10.00 -5.76
CA GLN A 308 -2.12 8.56 -6.03
C GLN A 308 -2.43 7.70 -4.80
N ASN A 309 -2.81 8.31 -3.65
CA ASN A 309 -3.01 7.60 -2.39
C ASN A 309 -1.75 6.79 -1.98
N MET A 310 -0.56 7.39 -2.11
CA MET A 310 0.72 6.70 -1.85
C MET A 310 1.02 6.47 -0.37
N VAL A 311 0.43 7.26 0.51
CA VAL A 311 0.64 7.25 1.97
C VAL A 311 -0.68 6.91 2.66
N ILE A 312 -0.69 6.03 3.66
CA ILE A 312 -1.84 5.90 4.58
C ILE A 312 -1.64 6.93 5.69
N GLY A 313 -2.47 7.95 5.73
CA GLY A 313 -2.44 8.95 6.81
C GLY A 313 -3.26 8.52 8.01
N VAL A 314 -2.66 8.63 9.21
CA VAL A 314 -3.22 8.10 10.46
C VAL A 314 -3.43 9.19 11.50
N ALA A 315 -4.70 9.47 11.82
CA ALA A 315 -5.08 10.33 12.94
C ALA A 315 -5.14 9.56 14.28
N ALA A 316 -4.95 10.28 15.39
CA ALA A 316 -4.98 9.71 16.73
C ALA A 316 -6.36 9.84 17.40
N LEU A 317 -6.80 8.76 18.05
CA LEU A 317 -8.00 8.70 18.87
C LEU A 317 -7.67 8.57 20.36
N ASP A 318 -8.62 8.98 21.21
CA ASP A 318 -8.68 8.64 22.63
C ASP A 318 -9.32 7.26 22.86
N ILE A 319 -9.41 6.84 24.14
CA ILE A 319 -10.04 5.56 24.53
C ILE A 319 -11.54 5.46 24.20
N ASN A 320 -12.21 6.60 23.98
CA ASN A 320 -13.64 6.72 23.69
C ASN A 320 -13.92 6.84 22.18
N ASP A 321 -12.91 6.60 21.34
CA ASP A 321 -12.96 6.78 19.87
C ASP A 321 -13.20 8.22 19.41
N ARG A 322 -12.93 9.19 20.27
CA ARG A 322 -12.94 10.61 19.93
C ARG A 322 -11.58 11.00 19.39
N LYS A 323 -11.54 11.92 18.42
CA LYS A 323 -10.29 12.53 17.94
C LYS A 323 -9.52 13.06 19.15
N ALA A 324 -8.28 12.63 19.31
CA ALA A 324 -7.40 13.19 20.33
C ALA A 324 -7.25 14.70 20.07
N VAL A 325 -7.29 15.52 21.13
CA VAL A 325 -7.37 16.98 20.98
C VAL A 325 -6.20 17.55 20.18
N PHE A 326 -5.00 16.97 20.33
CA PHE A 326 -3.80 17.35 19.56
C PHE A 326 -3.78 16.85 18.11
N SER A 327 -4.58 15.84 17.75
CA SER A 327 -4.46 15.17 16.45
C SER A 327 -4.93 16.10 15.34
N SER A 328 -4.08 16.33 14.35
CA SER A 328 -4.51 16.87 13.07
C SER A 328 -5.53 15.96 12.38
N PHE A 329 -6.31 16.54 11.46
CA PHE A 329 -7.41 15.90 10.75
C PHE A 329 -7.55 16.48 9.33
N GLY A 330 -8.22 15.78 8.42
CA GLY A 330 -8.46 16.29 7.07
C GLY A 330 -8.85 15.18 6.08
N SER A 331 -9.89 15.42 5.28
CA SER A 331 -10.39 14.46 4.28
C SER A 331 -9.39 14.13 3.17
N ASN A 332 -8.42 15.00 2.91
CA ASN A 332 -7.50 14.87 1.78
C ASN A 332 -6.22 14.08 2.11
N CYS A 333 -5.89 13.92 3.40
CA CYS A 333 -4.64 13.28 3.83
C CYS A 333 -4.84 12.18 4.88
N ILE A 334 -6.02 12.03 5.49
CA ILE A 334 -6.27 11.02 6.53
C ILE A 334 -7.17 9.92 5.97
N ASP A 335 -6.63 8.71 5.90
CA ASP A 335 -7.33 7.52 5.42
C ASP A 335 -7.98 6.73 6.55
N ILE A 336 -7.40 6.79 7.74
CA ILE A 336 -7.82 5.98 8.88
C ILE A 336 -7.38 6.63 10.21
N SER A 337 -7.95 6.15 11.30
CA SER A 337 -7.61 6.56 12.66
C SER A 337 -7.24 5.37 13.54
N ALA A 338 -6.39 5.59 14.54
CA ALA A 338 -6.00 4.56 15.51
C ALA A 338 -5.80 5.15 16.91
N PRO A 339 -5.84 4.34 17.98
CA PRO A 339 -5.51 4.79 19.34
C PRO A 339 -4.16 5.48 19.40
N GLY A 340 -4.13 6.72 19.88
CA GLY A 340 -2.89 7.49 20.06
C GLY A 340 -2.78 8.15 21.44
N THR A 341 -3.77 8.00 22.31
CA THR A 341 -3.75 8.38 23.74
C THR A 341 -4.91 7.66 24.45
N ALA A 342 -4.83 7.46 25.76
CA ALA A 342 -5.99 7.02 26.54
C ALA A 342 -6.83 8.22 26.98
N ASN A 343 -6.17 9.23 27.58
CA ASN A 343 -6.73 10.55 27.90
C ASN A 343 -5.63 11.60 27.75
N TYR A 344 -5.94 12.76 27.19
CA TYR A 344 -4.98 13.86 27.02
C TYR A 344 -5.57 15.17 27.57
N VAL A 345 -5.15 15.54 28.78
CA VAL A 345 -5.56 16.78 29.45
C VAL A 345 -4.44 17.84 29.36
N SER A 346 -3.19 17.43 29.56
CA SER A 346 -1.98 18.22 29.33
C SER A 346 -0.77 17.29 29.16
N LYS A 347 0.37 17.78 28.65
CA LYS A 347 1.61 16.96 28.51
C LYS A 347 2.05 16.31 29.83
N GLU A 348 1.78 16.94 30.96
CA GLU A 348 2.16 16.47 32.30
C GLU A 348 1.10 15.56 32.96
N ASN A 349 -0.12 15.53 32.43
CA ASN A 349 -1.25 14.78 32.98
C ASN A 349 -2.03 14.04 31.87
N SER A 350 -1.29 13.35 31.00
CA SER A 350 -1.83 12.51 29.94
C SER A 350 -1.57 11.04 30.24
N ARG A 351 -2.59 10.20 30.00
CA ARG A 351 -2.46 8.75 29.99
C ARG A 351 -2.29 8.32 28.54
N GLY A 352 -1.11 7.85 28.19
CA GLY A 352 -0.73 7.48 26.83
C GLY A 352 -1.05 6.03 26.48
N ILE A 353 -0.42 5.57 25.42
CA ILE A 353 -0.28 4.17 25.01
C ILE A 353 1.05 3.68 25.62
N ILE A 354 1.04 2.54 26.32
CA ILE A 354 2.28 1.94 26.84
C ILE A 354 3.07 1.25 25.73
N SER A 355 4.38 1.53 25.66
CA SER A 355 5.33 0.86 24.78
C SER A 355 6.70 0.64 25.44
N THR A 356 7.57 -0.13 24.77
CA THR A 356 9.01 -0.26 25.06
C THR A 356 9.73 1.08 24.94
N TYR A 357 10.78 1.32 25.72
CA TYR A 357 11.50 2.59 25.75
C TYR A 357 13.00 2.39 25.96
N TYR A 358 13.79 3.31 25.42
CA TYR A 358 15.20 3.44 25.71
C TYR A 358 15.49 4.83 26.29
N ASP A 359 16.09 4.87 27.47
CA ASP A 359 16.48 6.11 28.14
C ASP A 359 17.98 6.36 27.89
N PRO A 360 18.37 7.30 27.01
CA PRO A 360 19.77 7.58 26.72
C PRO A 360 20.55 8.14 27.92
N ALA A 361 19.87 8.65 28.96
CA ALA A 361 20.51 9.03 30.23
C ALA A 361 20.75 7.82 31.17
N LYS A 362 20.22 6.65 30.83
CA LYS A 362 20.40 5.38 31.57
C LYS A 362 20.74 4.22 30.61
N PRO A 363 21.84 4.31 29.82
CA PRO A 363 22.14 3.38 28.72
C PRO A 363 22.41 1.92 29.15
N THR A 364 22.54 1.67 30.46
CA THR A 364 22.65 0.31 31.04
C THR A 364 21.29 -0.30 31.43
N ARG A 365 20.18 0.42 31.28
CA ARG A 365 18.82 -0.05 31.56
C ARG A 365 18.06 -0.25 30.25
N ASN A 366 18.22 -1.43 29.65
CA ASN A 366 17.60 -1.77 28.36
C ASN A 366 16.11 -2.11 28.44
N ASN A 367 15.55 -2.36 29.62
CA ASN A 367 14.19 -2.87 29.81
C ASN A 367 13.35 -1.80 30.52
N LEU A 368 12.97 -0.76 29.78
CA LEU A 368 12.16 0.35 30.27
C LEU A 368 10.90 0.46 29.43
N TYR A 369 9.81 0.89 30.07
CA TYR A 369 8.52 1.09 29.42
C TYR A 369 8.04 2.51 29.69
N ILE A 370 7.30 3.10 28.75
CA ILE A 370 6.80 4.46 28.88
C ILE A 370 5.38 4.57 28.29
N TYR A 371 4.58 5.48 28.84
CA TYR A 371 3.33 5.92 28.24
C TYR A 371 3.61 7.08 27.29
N ALA A 372 3.25 6.94 26.02
CA ALA A 372 3.41 7.98 25.01
C ALA A 372 2.06 8.37 24.39
N SER A 373 1.89 9.65 24.03
CA SER A 373 0.68 10.16 23.35
C SER A 373 1.07 10.87 22.05
N GLY A 374 0.41 10.53 20.94
CA GLY A 374 0.64 11.17 19.65
C GLY A 374 0.06 10.41 18.46
N SER A 375 -0.09 11.08 17.32
CA SER A 375 -0.32 10.42 16.02
C SER A 375 0.90 9.57 15.59
N SER A 376 2.10 9.91 16.06
CA SER A 376 3.32 9.09 15.96
C SER A 376 3.17 7.72 16.62
N VAL A 377 2.29 7.59 17.62
CA VAL A 377 1.98 6.34 18.34
C VAL A 377 0.80 5.60 17.70
N ALA A 378 -0.11 6.32 17.02
CA ALA A 378 -1.22 5.73 16.28
C ALA A 378 -0.77 5.07 14.95
N ALA A 379 0.15 5.71 14.21
CA ALA A 379 0.70 5.20 12.95
C ALA A 379 1.27 3.76 13.00
N PRO A 380 2.12 3.36 13.98
CA PRO A 380 2.67 2.01 14.04
C PRO A 380 1.62 0.92 14.30
N LEU A 381 0.48 1.24 14.93
CA LEU A 381 -0.61 0.27 15.06
C LEU A 381 -1.19 -0.08 13.68
N VAL A 382 -1.34 0.91 12.80
CA VAL A 382 -1.80 0.70 11.42
C VAL A 382 -0.74 -0.02 10.58
N ALA A 383 0.54 0.35 10.72
CA ALA A 383 1.64 -0.37 10.08
C ALA A 383 1.72 -1.85 10.53
N GLY A 384 1.46 -2.11 11.83
CA GLY A 384 1.37 -3.45 12.39
C GLY A 384 0.20 -4.25 11.81
N VAL A 385 -0.99 -3.66 11.70
CA VAL A 385 -2.15 -4.33 11.09
C VAL A 385 -1.95 -4.56 9.58
N ALA A 386 -1.24 -3.67 8.89
CA ALA A 386 -0.84 -3.91 7.51
C ALA A 386 0.07 -5.13 7.38
N ALA A 387 1.01 -5.33 8.31
CA ALA A 387 1.86 -6.52 8.32
C ALA A 387 1.07 -7.81 8.59
N LEU A 388 0.10 -7.81 9.52
CA LEU A 388 -0.83 -8.94 9.71
C LEU A 388 -1.66 -9.22 8.43
N THR A 389 -2.12 -8.17 7.75
CA THR A 389 -2.91 -8.29 6.51
C THR A 389 -2.06 -8.90 5.39
N MET A 390 -0.81 -8.44 5.20
CA MET A 390 0.14 -9.04 4.26
C MET A 390 0.56 -10.46 4.62
N ALA A 391 0.60 -10.81 5.91
CA ALA A 391 0.86 -12.18 6.36
C ALA A 391 -0.32 -13.13 6.07
N THR A 392 -1.55 -12.61 6.09
CA THR A 392 -2.78 -13.36 5.73
C THR A 392 -2.90 -13.55 4.22
N PHE A 393 -2.59 -12.49 3.46
CA PHE A 393 -2.76 -12.42 2.02
C PHE A 393 -1.41 -12.13 1.33
N PRO A 394 -0.48 -13.10 1.30
CA PRO A 394 0.90 -12.88 0.85
C PRO A 394 1.01 -12.44 -0.61
N ASP A 395 0.08 -12.89 -1.45
CA ASP A 395 0.03 -12.60 -2.90
C ASP A 395 -0.65 -11.28 -3.25
N TRP A 396 -1.14 -10.51 -2.27
CA TRP A 396 -1.84 -9.26 -2.53
C TRP A 396 -0.88 -8.11 -2.85
N ASP A 397 -1.25 -7.34 -3.87
CA ASP A 397 -0.58 -6.09 -4.21
C ASP A 397 -0.82 -5.00 -3.16
N LEU A 398 0.01 -3.95 -3.24
CA LEU A 398 -0.03 -2.80 -2.33
C LEU A 398 -1.42 -2.16 -2.24
N LYS A 399 -2.13 -2.06 -3.38
CA LYS A 399 -3.46 -1.44 -3.47
C LYS A 399 -4.51 -2.27 -2.73
N ALA A 400 -4.53 -3.59 -2.96
CA ALA A 400 -5.42 -4.53 -2.27
C ALA A 400 -5.25 -4.46 -0.75
N VAL A 401 -4.01 -4.44 -0.26
CA VAL A 401 -3.72 -4.33 1.18
C VAL A 401 -4.21 -3.00 1.74
N ARG A 402 -3.94 -1.88 1.05
CA ARG A 402 -4.42 -0.54 1.46
C ARG A 402 -5.95 -0.50 1.53
N GLU A 403 -6.62 -0.87 0.44
CA GLU A 403 -8.08 -0.85 0.32
C GLU A 403 -8.72 -1.73 1.39
N ARG A 404 -8.14 -2.92 1.66
CA ARG A 404 -8.62 -3.82 2.72
C ARG A 404 -8.58 -3.17 4.10
N ILE A 405 -7.46 -2.54 4.46
CA ILE A 405 -7.27 -1.88 5.75
C ILE A 405 -8.29 -0.77 5.95
N ILE A 406 -8.48 0.07 4.93
CA ILE A 406 -9.42 1.20 4.93
C ILE A 406 -10.87 0.72 5.03
N ALA A 407 -11.28 -0.21 4.16
CA ALA A 407 -12.63 -0.78 4.12
C ALA A 407 -13.01 -1.58 5.39
N SER A 408 -12.01 -2.07 6.12
CA SER A 408 -12.20 -2.86 7.35
C SER A 408 -12.38 -2.02 8.61
N ALA A 409 -12.26 -0.70 8.53
CA ALA A 409 -12.37 0.17 9.70
C ALA A 409 -13.74 0.08 10.39
N ASP A 410 -13.77 0.40 11.69
CA ASP A 410 -15.00 0.67 12.42
C ASP A 410 -15.35 2.16 12.28
N ASN A 411 -16.53 2.47 11.72
CA ASN A 411 -16.98 3.84 11.57
C ASN A 411 -17.21 4.50 12.96
N ILE A 412 -16.66 5.71 13.13
CA ILE A 412 -16.72 6.51 14.37
C ILE A 412 -17.21 7.95 14.13
N ASP A 413 -17.74 8.26 12.94
CA ASP A 413 -18.18 9.62 12.56
C ASP A 413 -19.22 10.17 13.56
N ALA A 414 -20.17 9.34 13.97
CA ALA A 414 -21.22 9.70 14.93
C ALA A 414 -20.68 10.08 16.32
N LEU A 415 -19.47 9.63 16.68
CA LEU A 415 -18.81 9.96 17.95
C LEU A 415 -17.99 11.27 17.87
N ASN A 416 -17.82 11.83 16.68
CA ASN A 416 -16.90 12.93 16.39
C ASN A 416 -17.57 14.15 15.71
N MET A 417 -18.89 14.30 15.88
CA MET A 417 -19.69 15.35 15.25
C MET A 417 -19.38 16.79 15.70
N THR A 418 -18.57 16.98 16.74
CA THR A 418 -18.23 18.31 17.28
C THR A 418 -16.74 18.44 17.65
N ASN A 419 -15.88 17.55 17.16
CA ASN A 419 -14.50 17.39 17.64
C ASN A 419 -13.44 18.07 16.76
N CYS A 420 -13.85 18.78 15.70
CA CYS A 420 -12.99 19.46 14.73
C CYS A 420 -13.50 20.89 14.53
N ASP A 421 -12.71 21.90 14.91
CA ASP A 421 -12.95 23.35 14.68
C ASP A 421 -14.42 23.79 14.67
N SER A 422 -15.14 23.54 15.76
CA SER A 422 -16.56 23.88 15.97
C SER A 422 -17.58 23.21 15.02
N GLY A 423 -17.18 22.14 14.32
CA GLY A 423 -18.00 21.33 13.42
C GLY A 423 -17.73 19.81 13.49
N SER A 424 -18.27 19.09 12.51
CA SER A 424 -18.17 17.63 12.43
C SER A 424 -16.86 17.18 11.83
N CYS A 425 -16.17 16.26 12.51
CA CYS A 425 -15.04 15.52 11.94
C CYS A 425 -15.48 14.42 10.95
N GLY A 426 -16.78 14.31 10.63
CA GLY A 426 -17.29 13.30 9.70
C GLY A 426 -16.49 13.30 8.40
N ARG A 427 -15.95 12.14 8.00
CA ARG A 427 -15.05 11.99 6.84
C ARG A 427 -13.70 12.73 6.89
N HIS A 428 -13.35 13.36 8.02
CA HIS A 428 -12.04 14.01 8.25
C HIS A 428 -11.07 13.16 9.10
N LEU A 429 -11.54 12.00 9.58
CA LEU A 429 -10.80 10.99 10.34
C LEU A 429 -10.57 9.70 9.55
N GLY A 430 -10.68 9.80 8.21
CA GLY A 430 -10.66 8.65 7.32
C GLY A 430 -11.90 7.76 7.45
N SER A 431 -11.76 6.48 7.14
CA SER A 431 -12.83 5.48 7.27
C SER A 431 -13.16 5.07 8.72
N GLY A 432 -12.46 5.65 9.71
CA GLY A 432 -12.71 5.43 11.13
C GLY A 432 -11.58 4.68 11.84
N ARG A 433 -11.88 3.96 12.92
CA ARG A 433 -10.88 3.25 13.72
C ARG A 433 -10.42 1.98 13.02
N ILE A 434 -9.10 1.77 12.93
CA ILE A 434 -8.49 0.51 12.50
C ILE A 434 -9.06 -0.71 13.26
N ASN A 435 -9.40 -1.77 12.52
CA ASN A 435 -9.89 -3.04 13.07
C ASN A 435 -9.10 -4.20 12.45
N ALA A 436 -8.17 -4.76 13.23
CA ALA A 436 -7.26 -5.81 12.79
C ALA A 436 -8.00 -7.09 12.39
N TYR A 437 -9.00 -7.50 13.18
CA TYR A 437 -9.77 -8.72 12.91
C TYR A 437 -10.51 -8.65 11.57
N LYS A 438 -11.20 -7.54 11.31
CA LYS A 438 -11.84 -7.31 10.01
C LYS A 438 -10.78 -7.31 8.90
N ALA A 439 -9.66 -6.62 9.07
CA ALA A 439 -8.61 -6.57 8.05
C ALA A 439 -8.10 -7.96 7.64
N VAL A 440 -7.88 -8.88 8.58
CA VAL A 440 -7.38 -10.25 8.32
C VAL A 440 -8.47 -11.32 8.07
N SER A 441 -9.75 -11.00 8.21
CA SER A 441 -10.82 -11.99 8.06
C SER A 441 -11.14 -12.29 6.59
N SER A 442 -10.77 -13.46 6.09
CA SER A 442 -11.15 -13.89 4.74
C SER A 442 -12.65 -14.18 4.64
N SER A 443 -13.41 -13.26 4.05
CA SER A 443 -14.79 -13.51 3.62
C SER A 443 -14.77 -14.33 2.32
N GLN A 444 -14.37 -15.61 2.41
CA GLN A 444 -14.37 -16.59 1.29
C GLN A 444 -15.79 -16.99 0.81
N LEU A 445 -16.82 -16.23 1.18
CA LEU A 445 -18.21 -16.43 0.79
C LEU A 445 -18.39 -16.36 -0.74
N PHE A 446 -17.57 -15.55 -1.42
CA PHE A 446 -17.62 -15.37 -2.86
C PHE A 446 -16.22 -15.37 -3.47
N SER A 447 -16.11 -15.87 -4.70
CA SER A 447 -14.87 -15.79 -5.47
C SER A 447 -14.63 -14.37 -5.98
N ALA A 448 -13.37 -13.98 -6.17
CA ALA A 448 -13.05 -12.74 -6.86
C ALA A 448 -13.58 -12.77 -8.31
N GLY A 449 -14.14 -11.66 -8.77
CA GLY A 449 -14.85 -11.55 -10.05
C GLY A 449 -16.35 -11.88 -9.98
N THR A 450 -16.87 -12.43 -8.87
CA THR A 450 -18.30 -12.67 -8.72
C THR A 450 -19.06 -11.35 -8.59
N VAL A 451 -20.12 -11.16 -9.40
CA VAL A 451 -21.07 -10.05 -9.20
C VAL A 451 -22.24 -10.57 -8.37
N VAL A 452 -22.38 -10.04 -7.16
CA VAL A 452 -23.45 -10.40 -6.21
C VAL A 452 -24.57 -9.36 -6.22
N LYS A 453 -25.79 -9.79 -5.90
CA LYS A 453 -26.94 -8.91 -5.72
C LYS A 453 -27.61 -9.16 -4.37
N SER A 454 -27.89 -8.08 -3.64
CA SER A 454 -28.54 -8.13 -2.33
C SER A 454 -30.05 -8.36 -2.43
N PRO A 455 -30.71 -8.75 -1.32
CA PRO A 455 -32.17 -8.80 -1.26
C PRO A 455 -32.82 -7.43 -1.47
N SER A 456 -32.12 -6.34 -1.14
CA SER A 456 -32.53 -4.95 -1.44
C SER A 456 -32.32 -4.52 -2.90
N GLY A 457 -31.72 -5.37 -3.73
CA GLY A 457 -31.48 -5.12 -5.16
C GLY A 457 -30.18 -4.37 -5.49
N ALA A 458 -29.40 -3.98 -4.49
CA ALA A 458 -28.07 -3.40 -4.69
C ALA A 458 -27.11 -4.45 -5.29
N THR A 459 -26.24 -4.02 -6.20
CA THR A 459 -25.33 -4.91 -6.94
C THR A 459 -23.89 -4.58 -6.57
N TYR A 460 -23.06 -5.60 -6.35
CA TYR A 460 -21.67 -5.43 -5.96
C TYR A 460 -20.76 -6.36 -6.76
N LEU A 461 -19.57 -5.90 -7.14
CA LEU A 461 -18.47 -6.74 -7.61
C LEU A 461 -17.66 -7.21 -6.40
N ILE A 462 -17.45 -8.51 -6.26
CA ILE A 462 -16.50 -9.06 -5.30
C ILE A 462 -15.11 -9.04 -5.93
N GLU A 463 -14.20 -8.25 -5.38
CA GLU A 463 -12.84 -8.08 -5.90
C GLU A 463 -11.87 -7.93 -4.72
N LYS A 464 -10.75 -8.68 -4.73
CA LYS A 464 -9.70 -8.61 -3.69
C LYS A 464 -10.23 -8.68 -2.24
N GLY A 465 -11.29 -9.47 -2.03
CA GLY A 465 -11.95 -9.64 -0.73
C GLY A 465 -12.84 -8.47 -0.28
N LEU A 466 -13.17 -7.53 -1.17
CA LEU A 466 -14.07 -6.41 -0.94
C LEU A 466 -15.33 -6.54 -1.80
N LYS A 467 -16.45 -5.98 -1.32
CA LYS A 467 -17.63 -5.73 -2.16
C LYS A 467 -17.56 -4.29 -2.69
N ARG A 468 -17.38 -4.10 -3.99
CA ARG A 468 -17.40 -2.77 -4.64
C ARG A 468 -18.82 -2.49 -5.13
N PRO A 469 -19.50 -1.42 -4.66
CA PRO A 469 -20.81 -1.04 -5.19
C PRO A 469 -20.78 -0.84 -6.71
N VAL A 470 -21.77 -1.38 -7.43
CA VAL A 470 -21.89 -1.26 -8.89
C VAL A 470 -23.22 -0.58 -9.21
N SER A 471 -23.17 0.61 -9.79
CA SER A 471 -24.36 1.32 -10.27
C SER A 471 -25.02 0.59 -11.44
N GLU A 472 -26.28 0.90 -11.75
CA GLU A 472 -26.95 0.30 -12.90
C GLU A 472 -26.26 0.63 -14.23
N TYR A 473 -25.73 1.86 -14.37
CA TYR A 473 -24.99 2.28 -15.55
C TYR A 473 -23.70 1.45 -15.71
N VAL A 474 -22.92 1.32 -14.64
CA VAL A 474 -21.69 0.53 -14.64
C VAL A 474 -21.98 -0.96 -14.84
N PHE A 475 -23.05 -1.50 -14.25
CA PHE A 475 -23.47 -2.88 -14.46
C PHE A 475 -23.80 -3.15 -15.93
N ARG A 476 -24.58 -2.28 -16.58
CA ARG A 476 -24.91 -2.39 -18.01
C ARG A 476 -23.66 -2.28 -18.89
N GLY A 477 -22.72 -1.39 -18.55
CA GLY A 477 -21.49 -1.15 -19.32
C GLY A 477 -20.37 -2.20 -19.14
N ARG A 478 -20.24 -2.81 -17.96
CA ARG A 478 -19.17 -3.77 -17.63
C ARG A 478 -19.63 -5.23 -17.58
N PHE A 479 -20.88 -5.49 -17.22
CA PHE A 479 -21.38 -6.82 -16.83
C PHE A 479 -22.70 -7.22 -17.52
N GLY A 480 -23.05 -6.57 -18.63
CA GLY A 480 -24.21 -6.94 -19.44
C GLY A 480 -24.15 -8.42 -19.87
N GLY A 481 -25.04 -9.25 -19.31
CA GLY A 481 -25.11 -10.69 -19.57
C GLY A 481 -24.36 -11.58 -18.56
N VAL A 482 -23.72 -11.02 -17.52
CA VAL A 482 -23.11 -11.79 -16.43
C VAL A 482 -24.19 -12.35 -15.50
N VAL A 483 -24.01 -13.60 -15.05
CA VAL A 483 -24.89 -14.24 -14.06
C VAL A 483 -24.69 -13.58 -12.69
N LEU A 484 -25.75 -12.96 -12.17
CA LEU A 484 -25.78 -12.40 -10.83
C LEU A 484 -25.99 -13.49 -9.78
N VAL A 485 -25.07 -13.62 -8.85
CA VAL A 485 -25.25 -14.47 -7.66
C VAL A 485 -26.16 -13.72 -6.67
N GLN A 486 -27.32 -14.30 -6.34
CA GLN A 486 -28.12 -13.79 -5.22
C GLN A 486 -27.43 -14.19 -3.92
N ALA A 487 -27.29 -13.26 -2.99
CA ALA A 487 -26.67 -13.48 -1.69
C ALA A 487 -27.58 -12.96 -0.57
N GLU A 488 -27.52 -13.58 0.60
CA GLU A 488 -28.22 -13.07 1.77
C GLU A 488 -27.56 -11.79 2.30
N GLN A 489 -28.34 -10.92 2.95
CA GLN A 489 -27.81 -9.65 3.45
C GLN A 489 -26.66 -9.86 4.44
N ALA A 490 -26.72 -10.91 5.28
CA ALA A 490 -25.65 -11.25 6.21
C ALA A 490 -24.34 -11.67 5.51
N GLU A 491 -24.42 -12.35 4.37
CA GLU A 491 -23.25 -12.74 3.57
C GLU A 491 -22.60 -11.52 2.91
N ILE A 492 -23.43 -10.58 2.43
CA ILE A 492 -22.98 -9.30 1.88
C ILE A 492 -22.34 -8.44 2.97
N ASP A 493 -22.96 -8.34 4.15
CA ASP A 493 -22.45 -7.53 5.27
C ASP A 493 -21.14 -8.09 5.85
N ALA A 494 -20.91 -9.40 5.72
CA ALA A 494 -19.66 -10.04 6.10
C ALA A 494 -18.47 -9.73 5.15
N VAL A 495 -18.73 -9.23 3.93
CA VAL A 495 -17.68 -8.71 3.03
C VAL A 495 -17.51 -7.20 3.27
N PRO A 496 -16.32 -6.69 3.64
CA PRO A 496 -16.10 -5.26 3.78
C PRO A 496 -16.36 -4.49 2.48
N GLU A 497 -16.95 -3.30 2.59
CA GLU A 497 -17.33 -2.49 1.43
C GLU A 497 -16.13 -1.69 0.91
N GLY A 498 -15.75 -1.95 -0.34
CA GLY A 498 -14.76 -1.20 -1.08
C GLY A 498 -15.38 -0.01 -1.82
N ARG A 499 -14.53 0.77 -2.50
CA ARG A 499 -14.99 1.93 -3.28
C ARG A 499 -15.88 1.50 -4.46
N PRO A 500 -16.89 2.30 -4.83
CA PRO A 500 -17.71 2.05 -6.02
C PRO A 500 -16.86 1.77 -7.26
N LEU A 501 -17.30 0.82 -8.08
CA LEU A 501 -16.65 0.53 -9.35
C LEU A 501 -17.04 1.63 -10.36
N PRO A 502 -16.08 2.36 -10.95
CA PRO A 502 -16.38 3.39 -11.96
C PRO A 502 -16.80 2.78 -13.30
N PRO A 503 -17.33 3.58 -14.24
CA PRO A 503 -17.48 3.19 -15.65
C PRO A 503 -16.18 2.67 -16.28
N VAL A 504 -16.25 2.11 -17.49
CA VAL A 504 -15.04 1.62 -18.17
C VAL A 504 -14.06 2.76 -18.49
N GLU A 505 -12.78 2.43 -18.55
CA GLU A 505 -11.71 3.35 -18.97
C GLU A 505 -12.07 4.08 -20.28
N GLY A 506 -11.83 5.40 -20.33
CA GLY A 506 -12.21 6.28 -21.44
C GLY A 506 -13.67 6.75 -21.43
N THR A 507 -14.54 6.26 -20.53
CA THR A 507 -15.92 6.76 -20.44
C THR A 507 -15.92 8.23 -20.00
N MET A 508 -16.66 9.07 -20.71
CA MET A 508 -16.92 10.44 -20.27
C MET A 508 -18.23 10.53 -19.50
N ILE A 509 -18.21 11.21 -18.36
CA ILE A 509 -19.37 11.37 -17.47
C ILE A 509 -19.56 12.84 -17.04
N LYS A 510 -20.81 13.24 -16.77
CA LYS A 510 -21.13 14.53 -16.16
C LYS A 510 -22.38 14.44 -15.27
N GLU A 511 -22.55 15.42 -14.39
CA GLU A 511 -23.76 15.61 -13.59
C GLU A 511 -24.83 16.40 -14.37
N PRO A 512 -26.14 16.13 -14.19
CA PRO A 512 -27.22 16.96 -14.71
C PRO A 512 -27.05 18.46 -14.38
N GLY A 513 -27.02 19.31 -15.41
CA GLY A 513 -26.92 20.76 -15.24
C GLY A 513 -25.53 21.32 -14.92
N VAL A 514 -24.54 20.47 -14.60
CA VAL A 514 -23.15 20.90 -14.34
C VAL A 514 -22.34 20.87 -15.65
N PRO A 515 -21.54 21.91 -15.96
CA PRO A 515 -20.76 21.96 -17.19
C PRO A 515 -19.51 21.06 -17.17
N THR A 516 -19.00 20.71 -15.99
CA THR A 516 -17.79 19.88 -15.82
C THR A 516 -18.03 18.47 -16.35
N VAL A 517 -17.23 18.08 -17.34
CA VAL A 517 -17.11 16.70 -17.83
C VAL A 517 -15.90 16.06 -17.17
N TYR A 518 -16.01 14.78 -16.82
CA TYR A 518 -14.90 13.96 -16.37
C TYR A 518 -14.65 12.83 -17.38
N ILE A 519 -13.41 12.37 -17.49
CA ILE A 519 -13.07 11.09 -18.13
C ILE A 519 -12.66 10.08 -17.05
N ILE A 520 -13.03 8.82 -17.23
CA ILE A 520 -12.49 7.74 -16.40
C ILE A 520 -11.12 7.32 -16.94
N GLU A 521 -10.06 7.57 -16.18
CA GLU A 521 -8.71 7.05 -16.44
C GLU A 521 -8.13 6.49 -15.13
N GLN A 522 -7.58 5.28 -15.16
CA GLN A 522 -6.98 4.56 -14.02
C GLN A 522 -7.93 4.39 -12.81
N GLU A 523 -9.18 4.00 -13.10
CA GLU A 523 -10.31 3.93 -12.13
C GLU A 523 -10.67 5.25 -11.43
N LYS A 524 -10.17 6.41 -11.91
CA LYS A 524 -10.48 7.73 -11.36
C LYS A 524 -11.25 8.58 -12.34
N ARG A 525 -12.08 9.50 -11.83
CA ARG A 525 -12.66 10.59 -12.62
C ARG A 525 -11.68 11.76 -12.69
N LEU A 526 -11.12 12.03 -13.86
CA LEU A 526 -10.23 13.16 -14.12
C LEU A 526 -11.05 14.29 -14.75
N PRO A 527 -11.06 15.52 -14.21
CA PRO A 527 -11.74 16.66 -14.83
C PRO A 527 -11.17 16.92 -16.23
N LEU A 528 -12.04 17.03 -17.24
CA LEU A 528 -11.68 17.40 -18.60
C LEU A 528 -11.82 18.91 -18.80
N SER A 529 -10.68 19.62 -18.94
CA SER A 529 -10.69 20.98 -19.48
C SER A 529 -11.18 20.97 -20.94
N TYR A 530 -11.75 22.08 -21.42
CA TYR A 530 -12.20 22.19 -22.82
C TYR A 530 -11.07 21.91 -23.83
N LEU A 531 -9.84 22.28 -23.49
CA LEU A 531 -8.65 21.99 -24.28
C LEU A 531 -8.27 20.50 -24.24
N ALA A 532 -8.31 19.86 -23.08
CA ALA A 532 -8.07 18.42 -22.94
C ALA A 532 -9.15 17.59 -23.68
N PHE A 533 -10.38 18.07 -23.70
CA PHE A 533 -11.52 17.50 -24.42
C PHE A 533 -11.35 17.59 -25.95
N SER A 534 -11.13 18.81 -26.46
CA SER A 534 -11.02 19.07 -27.90
C SER A 534 -9.74 18.50 -28.52
N SER A 535 -8.60 18.52 -27.82
CA SER A 535 -7.34 17.92 -28.29
C SER A 535 -7.40 16.41 -28.49
N ARG A 536 -8.20 15.71 -27.67
CA ARG A 536 -8.50 14.27 -27.81
C ARG A 536 -9.52 13.96 -28.92
N GLY A 537 -10.12 14.97 -29.56
CA GLY A 537 -11.19 14.78 -30.55
C GLY A 537 -12.50 14.25 -29.96
N LEU A 538 -12.70 14.43 -28.65
CA LEU A 538 -13.89 13.96 -27.94
C LEU A 538 -15.13 14.78 -28.34
N ARG A 539 -16.31 14.20 -28.11
CA ARG A 539 -17.60 14.76 -28.53
C ARG A 539 -18.64 14.67 -27.42
N PHE A 540 -19.40 15.75 -27.23
CA PHE A 540 -20.39 15.84 -26.15
C PHE A 540 -21.54 14.82 -26.29
N GLU A 541 -21.80 14.34 -27.50
CA GLU A 541 -22.76 13.24 -27.78
C GLU A 541 -22.39 11.92 -27.08
N ASN A 542 -21.12 11.71 -26.74
CA ASN A 542 -20.62 10.51 -26.07
C ASN A 542 -20.47 10.68 -24.54
N VAL A 543 -20.92 11.81 -23.97
CA VAL A 543 -20.82 12.08 -22.53
C VAL A 543 -22.07 11.55 -21.82
N ALA A 544 -21.91 10.51 -21.01
CA ALA A 544 -22.98 9.98 -20.18
C ALA A 544 -23.34 10.96 -19.05
N THR A 545 -24.62 10.97 -18.67
CA THR A 545 -25.10 11.80 -17.55
C THR A 545 -25.48 10.89 -16.38
N LEU A 546 -24.81 11.06 -15.24
CA LEU A 546 -24.97 10.24 -14.02
C LEU A 546 -25.35 11.13 -12.82
N SER A 547 -25.87 10.55 -11.74
CA SER A 547 -26.26 11.35 -10.58
C SER A 547 -25.04 11.99 -9.87
N ALA A 548 -25.27 13.11 -9.18
CA ALA A 548 -24.25 13.77 -8.37
C ALA A 548 -23.64 12.82 -7.32
N GLU A 549 -24.48 11.99 -6.70
CA GLU A 549 -24.08 10.99 -5.71
C GLU A 549 -23.20 9.88 -6.30
N GLU A 550 -23.56 9.35 -7.49
CA GLU A 550 -22.76 8.34 -8.20
C GLU A 550 -21.39 8.90 -8.58
N ILE A 551 -21.35 10.11 -9.14
CA ILE A 551 -20.09 10.76 -9.52
C ILE A 551 -19.23 11.08 -8.29
N ALA A 552 -19.83 11.57 -7.20
CA ALA A 552 -19.13 11.86 -5.95
C ALA A 552 -18.55 10.59 -5.29
N GLY A 553 -19.12 9.42 -5.55
CA GLY A 553 -18.61 8.12 -5.10
C GLY A 553 -17.34 7.65 -5.82
N TYR A 554 -16.97 8.26 -6.96
CA TYR A 554 -15.75 7.92 -7.69
C TYR A 554 -14.56 8.81 -7.29
N ASP A 555 -13.40 8.17 -7.13
CA ASP A 555 -12.14 8.82 -6.80
C ASP A 555 -11.78 9.90 -7.82
N GLN A 556 -11.47 11.10 -7.33
CA GLN A 556 -11.05 12.20 -8.19
C GLN A 556 -9.55 12.07 -8.51
N GLY A 557 -9.23 12.07 -9.81
CA GLY A 557 -7.86 12.20 -10.30
C GLY A 557 -7.46 13.67 -10.48
N PRO A 558 -6.21 13.94 -10.90
CA PRO A 558 -5.82 15.26 -11.39
C PRO A 558 -6.60 15.63 -12.66
N ASP A 559 -6.52 16.88 -13.09
CA ASP A 559 -7.04 17.30 -14.40
C ASP A 559 -6.45 16.44 -15.53
N ALA A 560 -7.30 16.02 -16.47
CA ALA A 560 -6.89 15.21 -17.60
C ALA A 560 -5.87 15.99 -18.45
N PRO A 561 -4.65 15.45 -18.70
CA PRO A 561 -3.58 16.22 -19.33
C PRO A 561 -3.95 16.61 -20.76
N VAL A 562 -3.51 17.77 -21.24
CA VAL A 562 -3.62 18.13 -22.67
C VAL A 562 -2.64 17.26 -23.45
N LEU A 563 -3.09 16.66 -24.55
CA LEU A 563 -2.22 15.82 -25.38
C LEU A 563 -1.24 16.70 -26.19
N ASP A 564 0.01 16.25 -26.27
CA ASP A 564 0.99 16.81 -27.20
C ASP A 564 0.46 16.76 -28.65
N GLY A 565 0.85 17.76 -29.42
CA GLY A 565 0.31 18.02 -30.75
C GLY A 565 -1.05 18.72 -30.77
N ALA A 566 -1.64 19.13 -29.64
CA ALA A 566 -2.90 19.89 -29.62
C ALA A 566 -2.79 21.24 -30.36
N LEU A 567 -3.83 21.63 -31.09
CA LEU A 567 -3.86 22.90 -31.84
C LEU A 567 -4.67 23.95 -31.08
N ILE A 568 -4.10 25.13 -30.88
CA ILE A 568 -4.72 26.24 -30.14
C ILE A 568 -4.62 27.56 -30.90
N LYS A 569 -5.57 28.47 -30.65
CA LYS A 569 -5.50 29.87 -31.08
C LYS A 569 -6.22 30.80 -30.10
N ASP A 570 -5.84 32.08 -30.11
CA ASP A 570 -6.68 33.15 -29.54
C ASP A 570 -7.85 33.47 -30.48
N ALA A 571 -9.00 33.86 -29.94
CA ALA A 571 -10.20 34.17 -30.72
C ALA A 571 -10.00 35.32 -31.73
N ASN A 572 -9.19 36.32 -31.38
CA ASN A 572 -8.98 37.54 -32.15
C ASN A 572 -7.74 37.48 -33.06
N SER A 573 -6.98 36.39 -32.99
CA SER A 573 -5.75 36.18 -33.76
C SER A 573 -5.93 35.15 -34.89
N PRO A 574 -5.31 35.35 -36.07
CA PRO A 574 -5.19 34.30 -37.08
C PRO A 574 -4.10 33.28 -36.75
N ALA A 575 -3.22 33.54 -35.77
CA ALA A 575 -2.11 32.66 -35.40
C ALA A 575 -2.62 31.35 -34.77
N VAL A 576 -2.11 30.22 -35.27
CA VAL A 576 -2.36 28.88 -34.73
C VAL A 576 -1.05 28.34 -34.17
N TYR A 577 -1.13 27.78 -32.96
CA TYR A 577 -0.01 27.18 -32.26
C TYR A 577 -0.25 25.68 -32.09
N ILE A 578 0.83 24.90 -32.09
CA ILE A 578 0.83 23.51 -31.63
C ILE A 578 1.43 23.45 -30.22
N LEU A 579 0.81 22.71 -29.32
CA LEU A 579 1.30 22.46 -27.97
C LEU A 579 2.17 21.21 -27.96
N ASN A 580 3.40 21.30 -27.45
CA ASN A 580 4.25 20.14 -27.12
C ASN A 580 5.03 20.44 -25.83
N ASN A 581 5.01 19.54 -24.84
CA ASN A 581 5.75 19.68 -23.57
C ASN A 581 5.53 21.05 -22.87
N ASN A 582 4.29 21.51 -22.76
CA ASN A 582 3.90 22.85 -22.25
C ASN A 582 4.39 24.07 -23.06
N TYR A 583 5.05 23.88 -24.21
CA TYR A 583 5.37 24.97 -25.13
C TYR A 583 4.28 25.15 -26.21
N ARG A 584 3.82 26.38 -26.40
CA ARG A 584 3.08 26.80 -27.60
C ARG A 584 4.08 27.19 -28.69
N GLN A 585 4.03 26.49 -29.82
CA GLN A 585 4.91 26.72 -30.96
C GLN A 585 4.09 27.18 -32.17
N LEU A 586 4.45 28.34 -32.74
CA LEU A 586 3.70 28.94 -33.85
C LEU A 586 3.84 28.09 -35.13
N ILE A 587 2.73 27.88 -35.83
CA ILE A 587 2.70 27.11 -37.09
C ILE A 587 2.50 28.08 -38.26
N SER A 588 3.35 28.00 -39.29
CA SER A 588 3.13 28.74 -40.53
C SER A 588 2.02 28.08 -41.38
N TYR A 589 1.38 28.84 -42.27
CA TYR A 589 0.34 28.31 -43.15
C TYR A 589 0.85 27.16 -44.04
N PHE A 590 2.09 27.25 -44.53
CA PHE A 590 2.73 26.19 -45.31
C PHE A 590 2.87 24.90 -44.49
N VAL A 591 3.36 24.97 -43.26
CA VAL A 591 3.50 23.78 -42.39
C VAL A 591 2.14 23.25 -41.96
N PHE A 592 1.18 24.13 -41.66
CA PHE A 592 -0.18 23.78 -41.27
C PHE A 592 -0.88 22.94 -42.34
N LYS A 593 -0.86 23.39 -43.61
CA LYS A 593 -1.39 22.64 -44.75
C LYS A 593 -0.52 21.44 -45.13
N GLY A 594 0.80 21.61 -45.19
CA GLY A 594 1.74 20.55 -45.58
C GLY A 594 1.70 19.33 -44.64
N ARG A 595 1.36 19.52 -43.36
CA ARG A 595 1.16 18.45 -42.38
C ARG A 595 -0.30 17.99 -42.21
N GLY A 596 -1.25 18.48 -43.03
CA GLY A 596 -2.67 18.10 -42.96
C GLY A 596 -3.35 18.46 -41.63
N LEU A 597 -2.87 19.50 -40.95
CA LEU A 597 -3.37 19.91 -39.62
C LEU A 597 -4.72 20.65 -39.70
N ASP A 598 -5.15 21.02 -40.91
CA ASP A 598 -6.42 21.71 -41.18
C ASP A 598 -7.67 20.82 -41.04
N ALA A 599 -7.50 19.50 -41.02
CA ALA A 599 -8.57 18.55 -40.70
C ALA A 599 -8.75 18.31 -39.19
N ARG A 600 -7.89 18.87 -38.33
CA ARG A 600 -7.90 18.66 -36.87
C ARG A 600 -8.65 19.78 -36.15
N PRO A 601 -9.30 19.49 -35.00
CA PRO A 601 -9.92 20.52 -34.18
C PRO A 601 -8.87 21.51 -33.66
N ILE A 602 -9.20 22.81 -33.71
CA ILE A 602 -8.40 23.88 -33.12
C ILE A 602 -9.18 24.45 -31.94
N ALA A 603 -8.61 24.38 -30.74
CA ALA A 603 -9.21 24.99 -29.55
C ALA A 603 -9.05 26.51 -29.61
N ILE A 604 -10.14 27.24 -29.39
CA ILE A 604 -10.11 28.69 -29.21
C ILE A 604 -10.02 28.95 -27.70
N LEU A 605 -8.98 29.67 -27.29
CA LEU A 605 -8.68 30.03 -25.91
C LEU A 605 -8.72 31.55 -25.74
N SER A 606 -8.87 32.02 -24.50
CA SER A 606 -8.57 33.41 -24.15
C SER A 606 -7.06 33.69 -24.19
N LEU A 607 -6.68 34.97 -24.27
CA LEU A 607 -5.27 35.39 -24.17
C LEU A 607 -4.61 34.89 -22.87
N GLU A 608 -5.31 35.01 -21.73
CA GLU A 608 -4.83 34.56 -20.42
C GLU A 608 -4.59 33.03 -20.38
N GLU A 609 -5.47 32.24 -20.99
CA GLU A 609 -5.28 30.79 -21.11
C GLU A 609 -4.14 30.43 -22.07
N LEU A 610 -3.99 31.18 -23.16
CA LEU A 610 -2.90 31.02 -24.11
C LEU A 610 -1.55 31.26 -23.41
N GLU A 611 -1.46 32.27 -22.55
CA GLU A 611 -0.24 32.73 -21.85
C GLU A 611 0.26 31.78 -20.75
N LYS A 612 -0.54 30.80 -20.34
CA LYS A 612 -0.11 29.71 -19.45
C LYS A 612 0.93 28.78 -20.10
N TYR A 613 1.05 28.81 -21.43
CA TYR A 613 2.01 28.00 -22.19
C TYR A 613 3.22 28.83 -22.62
N GLN A 614 4.43 28.28 -22.40
CA GLN A 614 5.68 28.95 -22.75
C GLN A 614 5.81 29.08 -24.27
N ILE A 615 6.37 30.18 -24.77
CA ILE A 615 6.59 30.37 -26.21
C ILE A 615 7.83 29.58 -26.63
N ASN A 616 7.70 28.68 -27.61
CA ASN A 616 8.87 28.24 -28.37
C ASN A 616 9.20 29.31 -29.42
N PRO A 617 10.43 29.87 -29.43
CA PRO A 617 10.80 30.98 -30.33
C PRO A 617 10.94 30.58 -31.80
N ASN A 618 11.09 29.28 -32.10
CA ASN A 618 11.20 28.79 -33.47
C ASN A 618 9.82 28.40 -34.02
N LEU A 619 9.55 28.61 -35.31
CA LEU A 619 8.37 28.05 -35.98
C LEU A 619 8.38 26.52 -35.92
N TYR A 620 7.19 25.92 -35.85
CA TYR A 620 7.03 24.48 -35.96
C TYR A 620 7.51 24.02 -37.35
N PRO A 621 8.45 23.05 -37.45
CA PRO A 621 9.16 22.81 -38.69
C PRO A 621 8.30 22.11 -39.75
N PRO A 622 8.65 22.24 -41.06
CA PRO A 622 8.11 21.38 -42.11
C PRO A 622 8.39 19.89 -41.84
N MET A 623 7.83 18.99 -42.64
CA MET A 623 8.21 17.58 -42.56
C MET A 623 9.70 17.40 -42.89
N ASP A 624 10.36 16.48 -42.18
CA ASP A 624 11.72 16.06 -42.51
C ASP A 624 11.77 15.47 -43.94
N GLY A 625 12.90 15.66 -44.63
CA GLY A 625 13.07 15.32 -46.03
C GLY A 625 12.64 16.42 -47.02
N LEU A 626 11.95 17.47 -46.57
CA LEU A 626 11.61 18.60 -47.43
C LEU A 626 12.85 19.46 -47.74
N LEU A 627 12.98 19.82 -49.01
CA LEU A 627 13.90 20.84 -49.49
C LEU A 627 13.18 22.20 -49.50
N ILE A 628 13.71 23.18 -48.78
CA ILE A 628 13.15 24.54 -48.71
C ILE A 628 14.20 25.58 -49.07
N LYS A 629 13.78 26.71 -49.63
CA LYS A 629 14.61 27.93 -49.70
C LYS A 629 13.80 29.18 -49.44
N GLY A 630 14.45 30.22 -48.92
CA GLY A 630 13.84 31.54 -48.82
C GLY A 630 13.85 32.27 -50.17
N GLY A 631 12.81 33.01 -50.49
CA GLY A 631 12.64 33.65 -51.80
C GLY A 631 13.76 34.61 -52.23
N SER A 632 14.53 35.14 -51.27
CA SER A 632 15.67 36.03 -51.51
C SER A 632 17.04 35.40 -51.23
N SER A 633 17.10 34.11 -50.83
CA SER A 633 18.34 33.40 -50.54
C SER A 633 18.67 32.36 -51.63
N PRO A 634 19.94 32.23 -52.04
CA PRO A 634 20.37 31.15 -52.94
C PRO A 634 20.50 29.80 -52.21
N THR A 635 20.59 29.79 -50.88
CA THR A 635 20.83 28.58 -50.09
C THR A 635 19.58 27.70 -50.05
N VAL A 636 19.74 26.44 -50.47
CA VAL A 636 18.74 25.38 -50.25
C VAL A 636 19.03 24.73 -48.91
N TYR A 637 17.97 24.48 -48.14
CA TYR A 637 18.02 23.79 -46.87
C TYR A 637 17.28 22.45 -46.98
N LEU A 638 17.86 21.39 -46.44
CA LEU A 638 17.13 20.16 -46.13
C LEU A 638 16.56 20.29 -44.71
N VAL A 639 15.29 19.97 -44.52
CA VAL A 639 14.69 19.82 -43.19
C VAL A 639 15.00 18.41 -42.68
N GLU A 640 15.69 18.31 -41.55
CA GLU A 640 16.08 17.02 -40.97
C GLU A 640 16.17 17.12 -39.44
N ASN A 641 15.50 16.20 -38.74
CA ASN A 641 15.28 16.23 -37.29
C ASN A 641 14.65 17.55 -36.81
N GLY A 642 13.72 18.11 -37.60
CA GLY A 642 13.04 19.36 -37.29
C GLY A 642 13.89 20.64 -37.45
N ALA A 643 15.13 20.54 -37.94
CA ALA A 643 16.00 21.69 -38.19
C ALA A 643 16.24 21.89 -39.69
N ARG A 644 16.35 23.16 -40.12
CA ARG A 644 16.83 23.50 -41.47
C ARG A 644 18.36 23.39 -41.50
N LYS A 645 18.91 22.59 -42.40
CA LYS A 645 20.35 22.42 -42.60
C LYS A 645 20.74 22.93 -43.98
N GLY A 646 21.59 23.95 -44.06
CA GLY A 646 22.03 24.51 -45.34
C GLY A 646 22.83 23.49 -46.13
N MET A 647 22.68 23.49 -47.45
CA MET A 647 23.32 22.51 -48.32
C MET A 647 24.12 23.22 -49.41
N ASN A 648 25.37 22.80 -49.62
CA ASN A 648 26.16 23.26 -50.75
C ASN A 648 25.72 22.54 -52.05
N TYR A 649 26.15 23.06 -53.20
CA TYR A 649 25.75 22.52 -54.50
C TYR A 649 26.18 21.06 -54.73
N GLU A 650 27.36 20.68 -54.23
CA GLU A 650 27.92 19.34 -54.39
C GLU A 650 27.10 18.31 -53.58
N ALA A 651 26.83 18.59 -52.31
CA ALA A 651 26.00 17.78 -51.43
C ALA A 651 24.54 17.63 -51.93
N PHE A 652 24.03 18.64 -52.64
CA PHE A 652 22.71 18.62 -53.28
C PHE A 652 22.66 17.67 -54.47
N ILE A 653 23.65 17.76 -55.38
CA ILE A 653 23.73 16.90 -56.57
C ILE A 653 24.09 15.45 -56.18
N ASN A 654 25.01 15.24 -55.23
CA ASN A 654 25.42 13.91 -54.76
C ASN A 654 24.28 13.13 -54.11
N ARG A 655 23.29 13.81 -53.51
CA ARG A 655 22.05 13.20 -53.00
C ARG A 655 20.96 12.99 -54.06
N GLY A 656 21.20 13.40 -55.31
CA GLY A 656 20.27 13.22 -56.42
C GLY A 656 19.06 14.16 -56.41
N TYR A 657 19.09 15.22 -55.59
CA TYR A 657 17.99 16.18 -55.48
C TYR A 657 17.86 17.07 -56.72
N LYS A 658 16.64 17.55 -56.99
CA LYS A 658 16.33 18.41 -58.15
C LYS A 658 15.75 19.74 -57.70
N PHE A 659 16.10 20.82 -58.39
CA PHE A 659 15.55 22.15 -58.09
C PHE A 659 14.02 22.24 -58.21
N SER A 660 13.38 21.33 -58.96
CA SER A 660 11.92 21.19 -59.04
C SER A 660 11.26 20.68 -57.75
N GLU A 661 12.04 20.09 -56.84
CA GLU A 661 11.56 19.54 -55.55
C GLU A 661 11.64 20.59 -54.43
N VAL A 662 12.41 21.68 -54.63
CA VAL A 662 12.66 22.74 -53.66
C VAL A 662 11.44 23.66 -53.51
N GLN A 663 10.87 23.70 -52.31
CA GLN A 663 9.78 24.60 -51.95
C GLN A 663 10.31 26.01 -51.66
N VAL A 664 9.75 27.03 -52.34
CA VAL A 664 10.15 28.43 -52.13
C VAL A 664 9.19 29.09 -51.14
N LEU A 665 9.72 29.56 -50.02
CA LEU A 665 8.97 30.16 -48.92
C LEU A 665 9.40 31.63 -48.71
N PRO A 666 8.61 32.46 -48.00
CA PRO A 666 9.07 33.78 -47.55
C PRO A 666 10.36 33.67 -46.74
N GLN A 667 11.34 34.55 -47.00
CA GLN A 667 12.62 34.53 -46.30
C GLN A 667 12.44 34.62 -44.77
N SER A 668 11.53 35.50 -44.32
CA SER A 668 11.16 35.67 -42.91
C SER A 668 10.53 34.43 -42.26
N GLU A 669 9.94 33.51 -43.04
CA GLU A 669 9.43 32.24 -42.53
C GLU A 669 10.57 31.23 -42.39
N VAL A 670 11.41 31.10 -43.42
CA VAL A 670 12.59 30.21 -43.39
C VAL A 670 13.53 30.57 -42.25
N ASP A 671 13.71 31.87 -41.98
CA ASP A 671 14.64 32.32 -40.95
C ASP A 671 14.20 32.03 -39.51
N GLN A 672 12.90 31.79 -39.29
CA GLN A 672 12.34 31.40 -37.99
C GLN A 672 12.35 29.88 -37.75
N TYR A 673 12.74 29.05 -38.73
CA TYR A 673 12.99 27.63 -38.47
C TYR A 673 14.35 27.43 -37.81
N GLN A 674 14.39 26.51 -36.83
CA GLN A 674 15.60 26.15 -36.10
C GLN A 674 16.74 25.78 -37.05
N LEU A 675 17.88 26.48 -36.93
CA LEU A 675 19.06 26.23 -37.73
C LEU A 675 19.82 25.00 -37.20
N GLY A 676 20.10 24.04 -38.09
CA GLY A 676 20.97 22.90 -37.83
C GLY A 676 22.35 23.09 -38.44
N ALA A 677 23.27 22.15 -38.20
CA ALA A 677 24.57 22.13 -38.85
C ALA A 677 24.43 21.86 -40.37
N ASP A 678 25.18 22.60 -41.18
CA ASP A 678 25.14 22.50 -42.65
C ASP A 678 25.65 21.14 -43.15
N ILE A 679 25.11 20.73 -44.30
CA ILE A 679 25.42 19.49 -45.02
C ILE A 679 26.46 19.81 -46.09
N ILE A 680 27.69 19.37 -45.82
CA ILE A 680 28.88 19.71 -46.62
C ILE A 680 29.26 18.59 -47.61
N GLN A 681 28.87 17.34 -47.31
CA GLN A 681 29.04 16.15 -48.15
C GLN A 681 27.71 15.42 -48.27
#